data_AF-A0A646KEY3-F1
#
_entry.id   AF-A0A646KEY3-F1
#
_cell.length_a   1.000
_cell.length_b   1.000
_cell.length_c   1.000
_cell.angle_alpha   90.00
_cell.angle_beta   90.00
_cell.angle_gamma   90.00
#
_symmetry.space_group_name_H-M   'P 1'
#
loop_
_entity.id
_entity.type
_entity.pdbx_description
1 polymer ?
#
loop_
_entity_poly.entity_id
_entity_poly.type
_entity_poly.pdbx_seq_one_letter_code
_entity_poly.pdbx_strand_id
1 'polypeptide(L)'
;MRALFRPLVALLGLALLATPLAAPAQAAQDRPAPRPAAKLPDGLALTPPMGFNNWNSTGCAIDEKMIRDTADLFVSTGLKDAGYEYVNVDDCWAAEKRDPLTGRLTHHPTRFPSGIKALADYVHSRGLKFGIYTSAGTETCARTMPGSLDHEEIDARTFADWGVDYLKYDNCHNQGRPALERYTAMRDALRATGRPIVYSLCEWGQNKPWEWGSDVGHLWRTTGDINDSWQSMLGLFKANAPLAGYAGPGRWNDPDMLEVGNGGMTDTEYRSHFSLWSIMAAPLLIGTDLRKATPRTLEILSNREVIAVDQDPLGIQARAVRGGNGQWVLTKPLAGGDIAVALFNESDRTATVGTTAAALGLPQRSGYVIRDLWRKQDSHTAGAISATLPAHATALYRIKKDADWRDTPPAAEAGLHLDSGAEGVPGAITPAGRTLTVKATAVNHGRTPLLAPRLRASAPEGWRMRALGPAAAPVLTTGKTLTARWRLTPPAGTPPGTAALSIALAYRTVGHGGMGRTAEETLIVPAPVPAGVTRLSDADWAWASNGYGPVERDMSNGGAKGGDGRPLTVNGVVYPKGLGTHAPVELVYYLGGRCTGLTTDVGVDDERDPREPEQGTVTAEIWADGVKRADSGLRTWRDPALPMSADLRGARYLRLVGTGGPDTTRYDRIDWAEPVLTCRTG
;
A
#
# COMPACT_ATOMS: atom_id res chain seq x y z
N MET A 1 -40.37 -72.11 30.37
CA MET A 1 -41.73 -71.75 30.83
C MET A 1 -41.66 -70.39 31.50
N ARG A 2 -42.54 -69.46 31.08
CA ARG A 2 -42.96 -68.21 31.76
C ARG A 2 -41.92 -67.38 32.55
N ALA A 3 -41.64 -66.18 32.06
CA ALA A 3 -41.31 -64.99 32.88
C ALA A 3 -41.76 -63.75 32.08
N LEU A 4 -42.88 -63.09 32.40
CA LEU A 4 -43.11 -62.01 33.39
C LEU A 4 -42.34 -60.71 33.02
N PHE A 5 -42.96 -59.75 32.29
CA PHE A 5 -43.72 -58.55 32.76
C PHE A 5 -42.90 -57.66 33.74
N ARG A 6 -42.72 -56.32 33.66
CA ARG A 6 -43.21 -55.12 32.91
C ARG A 6 -42.44 -53.88 33.52
N PRO A 7 -42.63 -52.60 33.15
CA PRO A 7 -42.95 -51.94 31.87
C PRO A 7 -41.99 -50.77 31.50
N LEU A 8 -41.94 -50.38 30.22
CA LEU A 8 -41.46 -49.06 29.78
C LEU A 8 -42.66 -48.11 29.65
N VAL A 9 -42.58 -46.93 30.26
CA VAL A 9 -43.52 -45.82 30.04
C VAL A 9 -43.11 -45.10 28.75
N ALA A 10 -44.00 -45.13 27.75
CA ALA A 10 -43.91 -44.33 26.55
C ALA A 10 -44.57 -42.96 26.80
N LEU A 11 -43.84 -41.88 26.51
CA LEU A 11 -44.38 -40.52 26.46
C LEU A 11 -44.22 -39.99 25.03
N LEU A 12 -45.35 -39.52 24.50
CA LEU A 12 -45.58 -39.04 23.14
C LEU A 12 -44.61 -37.92 22.74
N GLY A 13 -43.93 -38.09 21.60
CA GLY A 13 -43.38 -36.98 20.81
C GLY A 13 -44.26 -36.76 19.57
N LEU A 14 -45.00 -35.66 19.54
CA LEU A 14 -45.75 -35.19 18.38
C LEU A 14 -44.77 -34.90 17.22
N ALA A 15 -44.90 -35.60 16.11
CA ALA A 15 -44.22 -35.26 14.86
C ALA A 15 -44.98 -34.12 14.16
N LEU A 16 -44.50 -32.88 14.30
CA LEU A 16 -44.90 -31.78 13.42
C LEU A 16 -44.09 -31.87 12.12
N LEU A 17 -44.79 -32.12 11.02
CA LEU A 17 -44.30 -31.92 9.66
C LEU A 17 -44.02 -30.42 9.44
N ALA A 18 -42.76 -30.02 9.58
CA ALA A 18 -42.30 -28.70 9.17
C ALA A 18 -42.08 -28.70 7.65
N THR A 19 -43.03 -28.18 6.89
CA THR A 19 -42.81 -27.71 5.52
C THR A 19 -41.81 -26.55 5.55
N PRO A 20 -40.76 -26.52 4.70
CA PRO A 20 -39.88 -25.38 4.64
C PRO A 20 -40.65 -24.21 4.03
N LEU A 21 -40.97 -23.21 4.85
CA LEU A 21 -41.38 -21.90 4.38
C LEU A 21 -40.18 -21.29 3.64
N ALA A 22 -40.25 -21.29 2.31
CA ALA A 22 -39.37 -20.48 1.50
C ALA A 22 -39.60 -19.01 1.88
N ALA A 23 -38.59 -18.40 2.51
CA ALA A 23 -38.59 -16.96 2.72
C ALA A 23 -38.73 -16.27 1.34
N PRO A 24 -39.61 -15.26 1.18
CA PRO A 24 -39.67 -14.53 -0.06
C PRO A 24 -38.30 -13.89 -0.29
N ALA A 25 -37.72 -14.11 -1.47
CA ALA A 25 -36.56 -13.37 -1.91
C ALA A 25 -36.93 -11.88 -1.83
N GLN A 26 -36.33 -11.16 -0.89
CA GLN A 26 -36.39 -9.71 -0.86
C GLN A 26 -35.82 -9.25 -2.21
N ALA A 27 -36.70 -8.79 -3.11
CA ALA A 27 -36.27 -8.11 -4.30
C ALA A 27 -35.35 -6.98 -3.85
N ALA A 28 -34.09 -7.03 -4.29
CA ALA A 28 -33.17 -5.91 -4.15
C ALA A 28 -33.91 -4.69 -4.74
N GLN A 29 -34.29 -3.75 -3.88
CA GLN A 29 -34.79 -2.48 -4.36
C GLN A 29 -33.66 -1.87 -5.18
N ASP A 30 -33.88 -1.72 -6.49
CA ASP A 30 -33.02 -0.95 -7.38
C ASP A 30 -32.84 0.44 -6.75
N ARG A 31 -31.72 0.61 -6.05
CA ARG A 31 -31.23 1.95 -5.73
C ARG A 31 -30.99 2.62 -7.09
N PRO A 32 -31.56 3.81 -7.34
CA PRO A 32 -31.27 4.53 -8.57
C PRO A 32 -29.74 4.65 -8.69
N ALA A 33 -29.19 4.30 -9.85
CA ALA A 33 -27.78 4.49 -10.13
C ALA A 33 -27.42 5.95 -9.80
N PRO A 34 -26.28 6.20 -9.13
CA PRO A 34 -25.86 7.56 -8.83
C PRO A 34 -25.87 8.37 -10.13
N ARG A 35 -26.54 9.53 -10.10
CA ARG A 35 -26.58 10.44 -11.24
C ARG A 35 -25.15 10.68 -11.70
N PRO A 36 -24.82 10.60 -13.00
CA PRO A 36 -23.48 10.95 -13.46
C PRO A 36 -23.17 12.36 -13.00
N ALA A 37 -22.22 12.47 -12.09
CA ALA A 37 -21.83 13.72 -11.48
C ALA A 37 -21.37 14.68 -12.60
N ALA A 38 -21.96 15.87 -12.69
CA ALA A 38 -21.62 16.82 -13.74
C ALA A 38 -20.22 17.35 -13.45
N LYS A 39 -19.33 17.38 -14.45
CA LYS A 39 -17.99 17.98 -14.32
C LYS A 39 -18.07 19.49 -14.49
N LEU A 40 -17.08 20.21 -13.95
CA LEU A 40 -16.92 21.63 -14.25
C LEU A 40 -16.67 21.84 -15.76
N PRO A 41 -17.25 22.88 -16.38
CA PRO A 41 -17.18 23.11 -17.83
C PRO A 41 -15.93 23.88 -18.27
N ASP A 42 -14.89 24.00 -17.43
CA ASP A 42 -13.68 24.81 -17.68
C ASP A 42 -12.58 24.07 -18.45
N GLY A 43 -12.67 22.74 -18.59
CA GLY A 43 -11.72 21.94 -19.36
C GLY A 43 -10.39 21.69 -18.65
N LEU A 44 -10.33 21.87 -17.33
CA LEU A 44 -9.15 21.57 -16.53
C LEU A 44 -9.12 20.10 -16.06
N ALA A 45 -7.93 19.62 -15.71
CA ALA A 45 -7.68 18.28 -15.19
C ALA A 45 -8.36 17.15 -16.00
N LEU A 46 -8.28 17.21 -17.34
CA LEU A 46 -8.87 16.19 -18.23
C LEU A 46 -8.22 14.81 -18.06
N THR A 47 -7.02 14.77 -17.52
CA THR A 47 -6.34 13.59 -16.94
C THR A 47 -6.00 13.90 -15.48
N PRO A 48 -5.70 12.89 -14.64
CA PRO A 48 -5.31 13.12 -13.25
C PRO A 48 -4.10 14.07 -13.17
N PRO A 49 -4.08 15.08 -12.29
CA PRO A 49 -2.94 15.97 -12.16
C PRO A 49 -1.65 15.21 -11.78
N MET A 50 -0.53 15.59 -12.41
CA MET A 50 0.79 15.04 -12.10
C MET A 50 1.73 16.15 -11.64
N GLY A 51 2.44 15.94 -10.53
CA GLY A 51 3.29 16.98 -9.98
C GLY A 51 4.07 16.57 -8.75
N PHE A 52 4.33 17.54 -7.89
CA PHE A 52 5.04 17.42 -6.62
C PHE A 52 4.29 18.20 -5.55
N ASN A 53 4.37 17.72 -4.31
CA ASN A 53 3.98 18.43 -3.12
C ASN A 53 5.01 18.15 -2.01
N ASN A 54 5.45 19.18 -1.28
CA ASN A 54 6.56 19.05 -0.33
C ASN A 54 6.19 18.41 1.03
N TRP A 55 4.90 18.26 1.35
CA TRP A 55 4.43 17.97 2.70
C TRP A 55 5.04 16.69 3.30
N ASN A 56 4.96 15.57 2.59
CA ASN A 56 5.43 14.27 3.09
C ASN A 56 6.92 14.26 3.45
N SER A 57 7.74 15.02 2.71
CA SER A 57 9.19 15.03 2.91
C SER A 57 9.69 16.10 3.87
N THR A 58 8.99 17.23 3.99
CA THR A 58 9.53 18.41 4.70
C THR A 58 8.57 19.09 5.67
N GLY A 59 7.26 18.85 5.59
CA GLY A 59 6.27 19.59 6.37
C GLY A 59 6.51 21.11 6.30
N CYS A 60 6.58 21.77 7.46
CA CYS A 60 6.90 23.21 7.54
C CYS A 60 8.38 23.56 7.30
N ALA A 61 9.30 22.60 7.14
CA ALA A 61 10.71 22.85 6.84
C ALA A 61 10.92 23.12 5.33
N ILE A 62 10.11 24.01 4.78
CA ILE A 62 10.03 24.39 3.38
C ILE A 62 10.58 25.80 3.18
N ASP A 63 11.25 26.03 2.05
CA ASP A 63 11.69 27.37 1.63
C ASP A 63 11.67 27.53 0.10
N GLU A 64 11.83 28.77 -0.35
CA GLU A 64 11.85 29.16 -1.76
C GLU A 64 12.93 28.40 -2.55
N LYS A 65 14.11 28.18 -1.94
CA LYS A 65 15.22 27.50 -2.60
C LYS A 65 14.85 26.06 -2.93
N MET A 66 14.26 25.34 -1.98
CA MET A 66 13.82 23.96 -2.20
C MET A 66 12.83 23.86 -3.36
N ILE A 67 11.87 24.79 -3.48
CA ILE A 67 10.89 24.78 -4.56
C ILE A 67 11.55 25.06 -5.92
N ARG A 68 12.49 26.01 -5.96
CA ARG A 68 13.30 26.28 -7.18
C ARG A 68 14.13 25.06 -7.59
N ASP A 69 14.84 24.45 -6.64
CA ASP A 69 15.63 23.23 -6.85
C ASP A 69 14.75 22.09 -7.39
N THR A 70 13.54 21.94 -6.84
CA THR A 70 12.58 20.91 -7.27
C THR A 70 12.10 21.15 -8.70
N ALA A 71 11.80 22.40 -9.07
CA ALA A 71 11.45 22.76 -10.44
C ALA A 71 12.59 22.49 -11.43
N ASP A 72 13.84 22.75 -11.05
CA ASP A 72 15.01 22.44 -11.87
C ASP A 72 15.25 20.93 -11.98
N LEU A 73 14.98 20.17 -10.91
CA LEU A 73 15.06 18.70 -10.91
C LEU A 73 14.01 18.07 -11.81
N PHE A 74 12.79 18.62 -11.88
CA PHE A 74 11.78 18.16 -12.83
C PHE A 74 12.29 18.17 -14.27
N VAL A 75 12.98 19.25 -14.65
CA VAL A 75 13.56 19.40 -15.99
C VAL A 75 14.77 18.49 -16.17
N SER A 76 15.75 18.56 -15.27
CA SER A 76 17.05 17.88 -15.44
C SER A 76 17.00 16.37 -15.29
N THR A 77 16.01 15.83 -14.57
CA THR A 77 15.81 14.38 -14.43
C THR A 77 14.84 13.79 -15.46
N GLY A 78 14.22 14.64 -16.29
CA GLY A 78 13.25 14.21 -17.31
C GLY A 78 11.85 13.88 -16.75
N LEU A 79 11.58 14.17 -15.47
CA LEU A 79 10.24 14.01 -14.88
C LEU A 79 9.21 14.94 -15.55
N LYS A 80 9.60 16.17 -15.90
CA LYS A 80 8.75 17.06 -16.68
C LYS A 80 8.30 16.39 -17.97
N ASP A 81 9.25 15.83 -18.73
CA ASP A 81 8.94 15.17 -19.99
C ASP A 81 8.11 13.90 -19.78
N ALA A 82 8.20 13.26 -18.61
CA ALA A 82 7.37 12.12 -18.24
C ALA A 82 5.91 12.51 -17.93
N GLY A 83 5.63 13.79 -17.66
CA GLY A 83 4.28 14.33 -17.48
C GLY A 83 4.09 15.18 -16.22
N TYR A 84 5.07 15.21 -15.31
CA TYR A 84 4.95 15.97 -14.06
C TYR A 84 5.07 17.47 -14.33
N GLU A 85 4.01 18.23 -14.07
CA GLU A 85 3.97 19.66 -14.41
C GLU A 85 3.67 20.57 -13.22
N TYR A 86 2.98 20.10 -12.19
CA TYR A 86 2.62 20.91 -11.02
C TYR A 86 3.71 20.88 -9.94
N VAL A 87 4.19 22.05 -9.51
CA VAL A 87 5.09 22.20 -8.36
C VAL A 87 4.30 22.89 -7.26
N ASN A 88 3.74 22.10 -6.35
CA ASN A 88 2.83 22.58 -5.32
C ASN A 88 3.57 22.86 -4.00
N VAL A 89 3.29 24.01 -3.41
CA VAL A 89 3.70 24.38 -2.06
C VAL A 89 2.56 24.09 -1.10
N ASP A 90 2.84 23.29 -0.08
CA ASP A 90 1.88 22.94 0.98
C ASP A 90 1.89 23.98 2.12
N ASP A 91 1.37 23.62 3.30
CA ASP A 91 1.23 24.52 4.46
C ASP A 91 2.53 25.24 4.87
N CYS A 92 2.39 26.26 5.72
CA CYS A 92 3.47 27.03 6.34
C CYS A 92 4.26 27.95 5.39
N TRP A 93 3.68 28.31 4.24
CA TRP A 93 4.29 29.22 3.25
C TRP A 93 4.01 30.70 3.50
N ALA A 94 2.87 31.02 4.11
CA ALA A 94 2.43 32.40 4.31
C ALA A 94 2.97 32.99 5.62
N ALA A 95 2.85 34.31 5.77
CA ALA A 95 3.04 34.96 7.05
C ALA A 95 1.91 34.57 8.02
N GLU A 96 2.21 34.61 9.32
CA GLU A 96 1.26 34.28 10.41
C GLU A 96 0.01 35.18 10.39
N LYS A 97 0.13 36.39 9.85
CA LYS A 97 -0.96 37.38 9.79
C LYS A 97 -1.17 37.87 8.37
N ARG A 98 -2.44 38.16 8.05
CA ARG A 98 -2.84 38.89 6.84
C ARG A 98 -2.26 40.30 6.87
N ASP A 99 -2.08 40.88 5.69
CA ASP A 99 -1.78 42.30 5.58
C ASP A 99 -2.92 43.12 6.22
N PRO A 100 -2.64 43.99 7.19
CA PRO A 100 -3.68 44.65 7.98
C PRO A 100 -4.46 45.73 7.21
N LEU A 101 -3.94 46.19 6.06
CA LEU A 101 -4.59 47.23 5.26
C LEU A 101 -5.50 46.63 4.19
N THR A 102 -5.05 45.54 3.57
CA THR A 102 -5.72 44.92 2.43
C THR A 102 -6.49 43.66 2.81
N GLY A 103 -6.14 43.00 3.92
CA GLY A 103 -6.70 41.69 4.31
C GLY A 103 -6.13 40.51 3.51
N ARG A 104 -5.17 40.74 2.61
CA ARG A 104 -4.59 39.68 1.76
C ARG A 104 -3.65 38.78 2.55
N LEU A 105 -3.56 37.51 2.16
CA LEU A 105 -2.45 36.65 2.55
C LEU A 105 -1.13 37.24 2.04
N THR A 106 -0.07 37.09 2.82
CA THR A 106 1.30 37.50 2.45
C THR A 106 2.25 36.33 2.61
N HIS A 107 3.41 36.39 1.97
CA HIS A 107 4.41 35.33 2.02
C HIS A 107 5.18 35.37 3.35
N HIS A 108 5.69 34.22 3.80
CA HIS A 108 6.60 34.21 4.95
C HIS A 108 7.92 34.91 4.56
N PRO A 109 8.34 35.99 5.25
CA PRO A 109 9.44 36.85 4.79
C PRO A 109 10.81 36.16 4.78
N THR A 110 11.04 35.20 5.67
CA THR A 110 12.31 34.46 5.72
C THR A 110 12.36 33.26 4.77
N ARG A 111 11.27 32.47 4.68
CA ARG A 111 11.22 31.25 3.85
C ARG A 111 11.02 31.58 2.38
N PHE A 112 10.28 32.64 2.07
CA PHE A 112 9.92 33.07 0.71
C PHE A 112 10.27 34.54 0.49
N PRO A 113 11.54 34.95 0.65
CA PRO A 113 11.95 36.36 0.66
C PRO A 113 11.66 37.11 -0.65
N SER A 114 11.56 36.41 -1.78
CA SER A 114 11.22 37.02 -3.06
C SER A 114 9.70 37.19 -3.28
N GLY A 115 8.88 36.61 -2.39
CA GLY A 115 7.43 36.54 -2.53
C GLY A 115 6.94 35.44 -3.50
N ILE A 116 5.67 35.06 -3.34
CA ILE A 116 5.08 33.93 -4.08
C ILE A 116 4.99 34.18 -5.58
N LYS A 117 4.66 35.40 -6.02
CA LYS A 117 4.64 35.72 -7.45
C LYS A 117 5.98 35.44 -8.13
N ALA A 118 7.09 35.88 -7.53
CA ALA A 118 8.42 35.68 -8.11
C ALA A 118 8.82 34.20 -8.16
N LEU A 119 8.32 33.40 -7.21
CA LEU A 119 8.50 31.94 -7.22
C LEU A 119 7.65 31.28 -8.30
N ALA A 120 6.38 31.66 -8.44
CA ALA A 120 5.50 31.16 -9.50
C ALA A 120 6.05 31.50 -10.89
N ASP A 121 6.48 32.76 -11.11
CA ASP A 121 7.13 33.20 -12.35
C ASP A 121 8.38 32.35 -12.67
N TYR A 122 9.16 31.94 -11.65
CA TYR A 122 10.30 31.04 -11.84
C TYR A 122 9.88 29.64 -12.28
N VAL A 123 8.89 29.06 -11.62
CA VAL A 123 8.34 27.73 -11.98
C VAL A 123 7.79 27.77 -13.41
N HIS A 124 7.05 28.82 -13.78
CA HIS A 124 6.58 29.04 -15.16
C HIS A 124 7.73 29.17 -16.16
N SER A 125 8.84 29.81 -15.79
CA SER A 125 10.03 29.92 -16.66
C SER A 125 10.69 28.57 -16.98
N ARG A 126 10.38 27.52 -16.20
CA ARG A 126 10.78 26.11 -16.47
C ARG A 126 9.73 25.36 -17.28
N GLY A 127 8.66 26.04 -17.71
CA GLY A 127 7.52 25.45 -18.39
C GLY A 127 6.74 24.48 -17.50
N LEU A 128 6.71 24.75 -16.20
CA LEU A 128 5.94 24.04 -15.19
C LEU A 128 4.79 24.93 -14.71
N LYS A 129 3.92 24.39 -13.87
CA LYS A 129 2.77 25.06 -13.24
C LYS A 129 2.99 25.17 -11.73
N PHE A 130 2.52 26.23 -11.11
CA PHE A 130 2.72 26.48 -9.69
C PHE A 130 1.44 26.23 -8.89
N GLY A 131 1.55 25.47 -7.80
CA GLY A 131 0.42 25.24 -6.89
C GLY A 131 0.64 25.79 -5.50
N ILE A 132 -0.46 26.09 -4.82
CA ILE A 132 -0.46 26.63 -3.46
C ILE A 132 -1.50 25.93 -2.58
N TYR A 133 -1.40 26.15 -1.28
CA TYR A 133 -2.24 25.55 -0.26
C TYR A 133 -2.91 26.60 0.63
N THR A 134 -4.13 26.32 1.08
CA THR A 134 -4.79 26.96 2.22
C THR A 134 -5.89 26.03 2.75
N SER A 135 -6.68 26.46 3.74
CA SER A 135 -7.78 25.69 4.34
C SER A 135 -9.13 26.37 4.16
N ALA A 136 -10.17 25.57 4.01
CA ALA A 136 -11.59 25.92 4.15
C ALA A 136 -11.98 26.11 5.63
N GLY A 137 -11.15 26.87 6.36
CA GLY A 137 -11.29 27.17 7.77
C GLY A 137 -10.58 28.47 8.13
N THR A 138 -10.60 28.85 9.40
CA THR A 138 -10.01 30.11 9.88
C THR A 138 -8.48 30.06 9.92
N GLU A 139 -7.90 28.88 10.06
CA GLU A 139 -6.47 28.60 10.12
C GLU A 139 -6.15 27.33 9.33
N THR A 140 -4.92 27.20 8.87
CA THR A 140 -4.45 25.95 8.26
C THR A 140 -4.19 24.86 9.31
N CYS A 141 -3.99 23.62 8.88
CA CYS A 141 -3.80 22.49 9.79
C CYS A 141 -2.57 22.65 10.69
N ALA A 142 -1.48 23.23 10.18
CA ALA A 142 -0.28 23.49 10.98
C ALA A 142 -0.43 24.68 11.95
N ARG A 143 -1.51 25.47 11.84
CA ARG A 143 -1.75 26.69 12.65
C ARG A 143 -0.61 27.71 12.57
N THR A 144 0.08 27.75 11.43
CA THR A 144 1.19 28.69 11.20
C THR A 144 0.78 29.86 10.32
N MET A 145 -0.39 29.76 9.67
CA MET A 145 -0.91 30.79 8.78
C MET A 145 -2.45 30.80 8.76
N PRO A 146 -3.06 31.93 8.35
CA PRO A 146 -4.51 32.04 8.22
C PRO A 146 -5.05 31.09 7.15
N GLY A 147 -6.22 30.51 7.40
CA GLY A 147 -7.04 29.86 6.38
C GLY A 147 -7.90 30.88 5.63
N SER A 148 -8.71 30.41 4.69
CA SER A 148 -9.45 31.26 3.75
C SER A 148 -10.96 31.33 3.99
N LEU A 149 -11.47 30.73 5.07
CA LEU A 149 -12.89 30.85 5.40
C LEU A 149 -13.28 32.32 5.58
N ASP A 150 -14.35 32.74 4.91
CA ASP A 150 -14.86 34.12 4.85
C ASP A 150 -13.88 35.14 4.20
N HIS A 151 -12.83 34.65 3.54
CA HIS A 151 -11.83 35.42 2.79
C HIS A 151 -11.63 34.87 1.37
N GLU A 152 -12.57 34.07 0.87
CA GLU A 152 -12.41 33.29 -0.36
C GLU A 152 -12.19 34.20 -1.57
N GLU A 153 -12.97 35.27 -1.71
CA GLU A 153 -12.84 36.22 -2.83
C GLU A 153 -11.47 36.90 -2.88
N ILE A 154 -10.98 37.37 -1.73
CA ILE A 154 -9.71 38.08 -1.68
C ILE A 154 -8.52 37.14 -1.86
N ASP A 155 -8.60 35.93 -1.32
CA ASP A 155 -7.55 34.93 -1.44
C ASP A 155 -7.49 34.37 -2.87
N ALA A 156 -8.63 34.06 -3.49
CA ALA A 156 -8.69 33.64 -4.87
C ALA A 156 -8.09 34.69 -5.82
N ARG A 157 -8.46 35.98 -5.66
CA ARG A 157 -7.84 37.08 -6.41
C ARG A 157 -6.34 37.17 -6.14
N THR A 158 -5.91 36.95 -4.90
CA THR A 158 -4.49 36.94 -4.54
C THR A 158 -3.71 35.84 -5.26
N PHE A 159 -4.26 34.63 -5.30
CA PHE A 159 -3.65 33.51 -6.01
C PHE A 159 -3.60 33.76 -7.53
N ALA A 160 -4.66 34.34 -8.09
CA ALA A 160 -4.68 34.72 -9.51
C ALA A 160 -3.63 35.78 -9.85
N ASP A 161 -3.49 36.82 -9.03
CA ASP A 161 -2.48 37.89 -9.19
C ASP A 161 -1.04 37.35 -9.14
N TRP A 162 -0.80 36.30 -8.34
CA TRP A 162 0.50 35.64 -8.23
C TRP A 162 0.77 34.61 -9.32
N GLY A 163 -0.21 34.27 -10.16
CA GLY A 163 -0.05 33.28 -11.21
C GLY A 163 -0.16 31.83 -10.73
N VAL A 164 -0.90 31.56 -9.66
CA VAL A 164 -1.15 30.18 -9.19
C VAL A 164 -1.99 29.41 -10.22
N ASP A 165 -1.68 28.14 -10.45
CA ASP A 165 -2.36 27.24 -11.40
C ASP A 165 -3.09 26.09 -10.72
N TYR A 166 -2.83 25.86 -9.43
CA TYR A 166 -3.39 24.77 -8.63
C TYR A 166 -3.61 25.23 -7.18
N LEU A 167 -4.77 24.90 -6.60
CA LEU A 167 -5.07 25.12 -5.20
C LEU A 167 -5.43 23.80 -4.50
N LYS A 168 -4.63 23.40 -3.51
CA LYS A 168 -5.04 22.41 -2.48
C LYS A 168 -5.80 23.15 -1.38
N TYR A 169 -7.01 22.70 -1.05
CA TYR A 169 -7.92 23.40 -0.13
C TYR A 169 -8.38 22.46 1.00
N ASP A 170 -7.74 22.61 2.15
CA ASP A 170 -7.91 21.76 3.33
C ASP A 170 -9.23 21.98 4.07
N ASN A 171 -9.45 21.25 5.16
CA ASN A 171 -10.69 21.24 5.94
C ASN A 171 -10.50 21.49 7.44
N CYS A 172 -9.27 21.75 7.90
CA CYS A 172 -8.98 22.11 9.30
C CYS A 172 -9.63 23.45 9.70
N HIS A 173 -10.00 23.59 10.98
CA HIS A 173 -10.53 24.85 11.55
C HIS A 173 -11.79 25.40 10.85
N ASN A 174 -12.63 24.49 10.32
CA ASN A 174 -13.81 24.81 9.51
C ASN A 174 -15.04 25.38 10.27
N GLN A 175 -14.92 25.60 11.58
CA GLN A 175 -15.98 26.15 12.44
C GLN A 175 -17.28 25.31 12.47
N GLY A 176 -17.23 24.04 12.08
CA GLY A 176 -18.40 23.18 11.96
C GLY A 176 -19.35 23.56 10.81
N ARG A 177 -18.95 24.46 9.91
CA ARG A 177 -19.77 24.85 8.75
C ARG A 177 -19.83 23.71 7.72
N PRO A 178 -20.96 23.51 7.02
CA PRO A 178 -21.12 22.47 6.02
C PRO A 178 -20.01 22.49 4.95
N ALA A 179 -19.49 21.32 4.58
CA ALA A 179 -18.42 21.21 3.59
C ALA A 179 -18.83 21.78 2.23
N LEU A 180 -19.99 21.37 1.71
CA LEU A 180 -20.47 21.82 0.41
C LEU A 180 -20.56 23.35 0.31
N GLU A 181 -20.98 24.03 1.37
CA GLU A 181 -21.05 25.49 1.44
C GLU A 181 -19.66 26.13 1.31
N ARG A 182 -18.71 25.72 2.17
CA ARG A 182 -17.36 26.30 2.21
C ARG A 182 -16.58 26.05 0.93
N TYR A 183 -16.61 24.82 0.42
CA TYR A 183 -15.93 24.46 -0.82
C TYR A 183 -16.57 25.14 -2.04
N THR A 184 -17.88 25.36 -2.04
CA THR A 184 -18.57 26.12 -3.09
C THR A 184 -18.16 27.59 -3.10
N ALA A 185 -18.02 28.23 -1.93
CA ALA A 185 -17.61 29.63 -1.83
C ALA A 185 -16.23 29.85 -2.50
N MET A 186 -15.26 28.98 -2.22
CA MET A 186 -13.94 29.07 -2.85
C MET A 186 -13.97 28.74 -4.35
N ARG A 187 -14.76 27.75 -4.80
CA ARG A 187 -14.97 27.51 -6.24
C ARG A 187 -15.44 28.78 -6.95
N ASP A 188 -16.47 29.43 -6.43
CA ASP A 188 -17.07 30.60 -7.06
C ASP A 188 -16.09 31.79 -7.05
N ALA A 189 -15.34 31.96 -5.96
CA ALA A 189 -14.26 32.93 -5.88
C ALA A 189 -13.16 32.69 -6.91
N LEU A 190 -12.68 31.45 -7.07
CA LEU A 190 -11.69 31.08 -8.09
C LEU A 190 -12.19 31.37 -9.50
N ARG A 191 -13.43 30.98 -9.82
CA ARG A 191 -14.05 31.25 -11.11
C ARG A 191 -14.16 32.74 -11.40
N ALA A 192 -14.51 33.55 -10.41
CA ALA A 192 -14.64 35.00 -10.56
C ALA A 192 -13.32 35.69 -10.92
N THR A 193 -12.16 35.05 -10.67
CA THR A 193 -10.85 35.60 -11.06
C THR A 193 -10.61 35.55 -12.58
N GLY A 194 -11.29 34.64 -13.30
CA GLY A 194 -11.04 34.35 -14.70
C GLY A 194 -9.72 33.61 -15.00
N ARG A 195 -8.88 33.34 -13.99
CA ARG A 195 -7.66 32.52 -14.15
C ARG A 195 -8.00 31.03 -14.01
N PRO A 196 -7.57 30.16 -14.93
CA PRO A 196 -7.74 28.73 -14.78
C PRO A 196 -6.87 28.19 -13.62
N ILE A 197 -7.51 27.69 -12.56
CA ILE A 197 -6.84 27.12 -11.38
C ILE A 197 -7.46 25.74 -11.10
N VAL A 198 -6.63 24.69 -11.09
CA VAL A 198 -7.06 23.35 -10.68
C VAL A 198 -7.41 23.38 -9.20
N TYR A 199 -8.64 23.01 -8.88
CA TYR A 199 -9.17 23.06 -7.53
C TYR A 199 -9.26 21.66 -6.89
N SER A 200 -8.39 21.42 -5.90
CA SER A 200 -8.19 20.15 -5.21
C SER A 200 -8.77 20.20 -3.80
N LEU A 201 -9.86 19.46 -3.58
CA LEU A 201 -10.57 19.41 -2.30
C LEU A 201 -9.86 18.45 -1.34
N CYS A 202 -9.50 18.93 -0.15
CA CYS A 202 -8.82 18.13 0.88
C CYS A 202 -9.68 18.06 2.16
N GLU A 203 -10.82 17.36 2.09
CA GLU A 203 -11.72 17.12 3.23
C GLU A 203 -11.72 15.67 3.75
N TRP A 204 -10.77 14.88 3.26
CA TRP A 204 -10.41 13.55 3.74
C TRP A 204 -11.49 12.45 3.58
N GLY A 205 -12.46 12.66 2.71
CA GLY A 205 -13.57 11.73 2.49
C GLY A 205 -14.70 11.85 3.52
N GLN A 206 -14.61 12.77 4.49
CA GLN A 206 -15.50 12.87 5.64
C GLN A 206 -16.96 13.07 5.25
N ASN A 207 -17.23 13.86 4.21
CA ASN A 207 -18.59 14.15 3.75
C ASN A 207 -18.85 13.52 2.37
N LYS A 208 -18.16 12.43 2.05
CA LYS A 208 -18.31 11.69 0.78
C LYS A 208 -18.19 12.59 -0.45
N PRO A 209 -17.06 13.30 -0.63
CA PRO A 209 -16.86 14.27 -1.70
C PRO A 209 -17.00 13.67 -3.10
N TRP A 210 -16.90 12.36 -3.27
CA TRP A 210 -17.23 11.70 -4.53
C TRP A 210 -18.70 11.86 -4.95
N GLU A 211 -19.63 12.16 -4.03
CA GLU A 211 -21.06 12.36 -4.35
C GLU A 211 -21.41 13.80 -4.79
N TRP A 212 -20.57 14.80 -4.49
CA TRP A 212 -20.86 16.23 -4.74
C TRP A 212 -19.69 17.04 -5.31
N GLY A 213 -18.46 16.54 -5.17
CA GLY A 213 -17.22 17.24 -5.48
C GLY A 213 -17.05 17.56 -6.96
N SER A 214 -17.69 16.82 -7.87
CA SER A 214 -17.61 17.10 -9.32
C SER A 214 -18.25 18.44 -9.71
N ASP A 215 -19.25 18.88 -8.96
CA ASP A 215 -19.91 20.18 -9.15
C ASP A 215 -19.09 21.32 -8.52
N VAL A 216 -18.03 20.99 -7.79
CA VAL A 216 -17.27 21.93 -6.97
C VAL A 216 -15.82 22.09 -7.39
N GLY A 217 -15.07 21.00 -7.53
CA GLY A 217 -13.66 21.00 -7.93
C GLY A 217 -13.32 19.89 -8.91
N HIS A 218 -12.02 19.69 -9.09
CA HIS A 218 -11.48 18.82 -10.13
C HIS A 218 -10.98 17.49 -9.59
N LEU A 219 -10.73 17.43 -8.29
CA LEU A 219 -10.31 16.25 -7.56
C LEU A 219 -10.60 16.43 -6.07
N TRP A 220 -10.75 15.32 -5.36
CA TRP A 220 -11.06 15.32 -3.94
C TRP A 220 -10.37 14.17 -3.20
N ARG A 221 -9.76 14.50 -2.07
CA ARG A 221 -9.21 13.51 -1.14
C ARG A 221 -10.32 12.57 -0.67
N THR A 222 -10.11 11.27 -0.83
CA THR A 222 -11.10 10.23 -0.46
C THR A 222 -10.88 9.64 0.93
N THR A 223 -9.74 9.95 1.55
CA THR A 223 -9.26 9.33 2.80
C THR A 223 -8.51 10.35 3.66
N GLY A 224 -8.22 9.97 4.91
CA GLY A 224 -7.17 10.60 5.70
C GLY A 224 -5.79 10.51 5.03
N ASP A 225 -4.80 11.16 5.64
CA ASP A 225 -3.47 11.30 5.05
C ASP A 225 -2.74 9.97 4.94
N ILE A 226 -2.04 9.79 3.83
CA ILE A 226 -1.06 8.72 3.67
C ILE A 226 0.12 8.95 4.61
N ASN A 227 0.78 7.86 4.98
CA ASN A 227 2.13 7.90 5.52
C ASN A 227 2.97 6.84 4.80
N ASP A 228 4.28 6.97 4.89
CA ASP A 228 5.24 6.09 4.22
C ASP A 228 5.35 4.71 4.91
N SER A 229 4.26 3.96 4.87
CA SER A 229 4.19 2.57 5.31
C SER A 229 3.28 1.75 4.40
N TRP A 230 3.58 0.45 4.30
CA TRP A 230 2.81 -0.48 3.48
C TRP A 230 1.32 -0.51 3.85
N GLN A 231 1.03 -0.51 5.15
CA GLN A 231 -0.32 -0.65 5.68
C GLN A 231 -1.17 0.59 5.43
N SER A 232 -0.59 1.78 5.56
CA SER A 232 -1.27 3.03 5.18
C SER A 232 -1.62 3.02 3.70
N MET A 233 -0.64 2.76 2.83
CA MET A 233 -0.86 2.67 1.38
C MET A 233 -1.94 1.65 1.03
N LEU A 234 -1.91 0.47 1.65
CA LEU A 234 -2.90 -0.58 1.43
C LEU A 234 -4.31 -0.19 1.89
N GLY A 235 -4.42 0.46 3.06
CA GLY A 235 -5.68 0.96 3.60
C GLY A 235 -6.31 2.00 2.68
N LEU A 236 -5.53 2.96 2.19
CA LEU A 236 -5.99 4.00 1.28
C LEU A 236 -6.38 3.43 -0.09
N PHE A 237 -5.61 2.47 -0.63
CA PHE A 237 -5.99 1.73 -1.82
C PHE A 237 -7.36 1.05 -1.66
N LYS A 238 -7.58 0.33 -0.55
CA LYS A 238 -8.84 -0.39 -0.29
C LYS A 238 -10.03 0.54 -0.09
N ALA A 239 -9.82 1.71 0.51
CA ALA A 239 -10.86 2.71 0.68
C ALA A 239 -11.24 3.39 -0.65
N ASN A 240 -10.25 3.63 -1.52
CA ASN A 240 -10.44 4.32 -2.79
C ASN A 240 -10.94 3.42 -3.93
N ALA A 241 -10.51 2.15 -3.99
CA ALA A 241 -10.83 1.24 -5.09
C ALA A 241 -12.35 1.08 -5.37
N PRO A 242 -13.25 1.04 -4.36
CA PRO A 242 -14.70 0.99 -4.57
C PRO A 242 -15.29 2.26 -5.21
N LEU A 243 -14.57 3.39 -5.22
CA LEU A 243 -15.07 4.69 -5.69
C LEU A 243 -14.91 4.92 -7.19
N ALA A 244 -14.48 3.89 -7.94
CA ALA A 244 -14.17 3.98 -9.37
C ALA A 244 -15.27 4.62 -10.24
N GLY A 245 -16.55 4.46 -9.88
CA GLY A 245 -17.69 5.02 -10.63
C GLY A 245 -17.80 6.54 -10.57
N TYR A 246 -17.12 7.20 -9.64
CA TYR A 246 -17.19 8.65 -9.46
C TYR A 246 -16.09 9.41 -10.20
N ALA A 247 -14.96 8.75 -10.51
CA ALA A 247 -13.84 9.35 -11.22
C ALA A 247 -14.09 9.46 -12.74
N GLY A 248 -13.46 10.45 -13.37
CA GLY A 248 -13.50 10.68 -14.80
C GLY A 248 -12.77 11.97 -15.21
N PRO A 249 -12.68 12.28 -16.51
CA PRO A 249 -12.08 13.53 -16.97
C PRO A 249 -12.66 14.76 -16.27
N GLY A 250 -11.79 15.53 -15.60
CA GLY A 250 -12.12 16.72 -14.81
C GLY A 250 -12.63 16.45 -13.39
N ARG A 251 -12.62 15.21 -12.91
CA ARG A 251 -13.15 14.84 -11.59
C ARG A 251 -12.46 13.57 -11.07
N TRP A 252 -11.51 13.69 -10.15
CA TRP A 252 -10.67 12.56 -9.73
C TRP A 252 -10.82 12.23 -8.25
N ASN A 253 -10.90 10.94 -7.94
CA ASN A 253 -10.67 10.47 -6.58
C ASN A 253 -9.18 10.59 -6.26
N ASP A 254 -8.86 11.22 -5.14
CA ASP A 254 -7.49 11.42 -4.68
C ASP A 254 -7.21 10.57 -3.42
N PRO A 255 -6.55 9.41 -3.56
CA PRO A 255 -6.05 8.61 -2.45
C PRO A 255 -4.75 9.16 -1.85
N ASP A 256 -4.47 10.45 -2.00
CA ASP A 256 -3.32 11.18 -1.47
C ASP A 256 -2.01 11.00 -2.25
N MET A 257 -0.99 11.77 -1.84
CA MET A 257 0.32 11.89 -2.49
C MET A 257 1.12 10.58 -2.54
N LEU A 258 2.10 10.51 -3.44
CA LEU A 258 3.01 9.38 -3.59
C LEU A 258 4.13 9.42 -2.54
N GLU A 259 4.32 8.31 -1.82
CA GLU A 259 5.43 8.14 -0.85
C GLU A 259 6.71 7.56 -1.46
N VAL A 260 6.74 7.37 -2.79
CA VAL A 260 7.80 6.68 -3.54
C VAL A 260 9.19 7.27 -3.27
N GLY A 261 9.97 6.58 -2.43
CA GLY A 261 11.36 6.93 -2.12
C GLY A 261 11.59 7.63 -0.78
N ASN A 262 10.59 7.69 0.11
CA ASN A 262 10.71 8.32 1.42
C ASN A 262 11.40 7.44 2.50
N GLY A 263 11.56 6.14 2.23
CA GLY A 263 12.41 5.20 2.98
C GLY A 263 11.68 4.20 3.89
N GLY A 264 10.37 4.36 4.10
CA GLY A 264 9.53 3.51 4.94
C GLY A 264 8.92 2.29 4.23
N MET A 265 9.05 2.20 2.91
CA MET A 265 8.70 1.02 2.11
C MET A 265 9.89 0.55 1.25
N THR A 266 9.85 -0.70 0.83
CA THR A 266 10.78 -1.32 -0.11
C THR A 266 10.51 -0.85 -1.55
N ASP A 267 11.50 -0.98 -2.44
CA ASP A 267 11.31 -0.68 -3.88
C ASP A 267 10.16 -1.49 -4.50
N THR A 268 9.93 -2.73 -4.04
CA THR A 268 8.82 -3.58 -4.48
C THR A 268 7.47 -2.97 -4.10
N GLU A 269 7.36 -2.52 -2.85
CA GLU A 269 6.15 -1.87 -2.32
C GLU A 269 5.91 -0.52 -3.00
N TYR A 270 6.95 0.30 -3.21
CA TYR A 270 6.84 1.55 -3.96
C TYR A 270 6.40 1.33 -5.42
N ARG A 271 6.90 0.27 -6.06
CA ARG A 271 6.46 -0.10 -7.41
C ARG A 271 4.98 -0.49 -7.42
N SER A 272 4.51 -1.21 -6.40
CA SER A 272 3.10 -1.54 -6.21
C SER A 272 2.26 -0.29 -5.98
N HIS A 273 2.67 0.57 -5.04
CA HIS A 273 2.01 1.86 -4.76
C HIS A 273 1.84 2.70 -6.04
N PHE A 274 2.91 2.91 -6.80
CA PHE A 274 2.85 3.66 -8.06
C PHE A 274 1.93 3.01 -9.10
N SER A 275 1.97 1.68 -9.22
CA SER A 275 1.11 0.93 -10.15
C SER A 275 -0.37 1.02 -9.77
N LEU A 276 -0.69 0.94 -8.47
CA LEU A 276 -2.05 1.00 -7.95
C LEU A 276 -2.64 2.41 -8.11
N TRP A 277 -1.89 3.46 -7.80
CA TRP A 277 -2.32 4.84 -8.03
C TRP A 277 -2.57 5.08 -9.52
N SER A 278 -1.64 4.65 -10.37
CA SER A 278 -1.77 4.83 -11.83
C SER A 278 -2.97 4.09 -12.41
N ILE A 279 -3.20 2.83 -12.03
CA ILE A 279 -4.35 2.10 -12.54
C ILE A 279 -5.68 2.64 -11.99
N MET A 280 -5.66 3.26 -10.79
CA MET A 280 -6.82 3.93 -10.22
C MET A 280 -7.09 5.33 -10.81
N ALA A 281 -6.26 5.81 -11.76
CA ALA A 281 -6.37 7.19 -12.26
C ALA A 281 -6.32 8.24 -11.13
N ALA A 282 -5.44 8.00 -10.14
CA ALA A 282 -5.21 8.90 -9.03
C ALA A 282 -4.26 10.04 -9.44
N PRO A 283 -4.33 11.23 -8.82
CA PRO A 283 -3.29 12.23 -8.97
C PRO A 283 -1.92 11.64 -8.63
N LEU A 284 -0.93 11.85 -9.50
CA LEU A 284 0.45 11.40 -9.28
C LEU A 284 1.28 12.58 -8.76
N LEU A 285 1.07 12.94 -7.49
CA LEU A 285 1.82 13.99 -6.80
C LEU A 285 2.99 13.38 -6.02
N ILE A 286 4.23 13.63 -6.45
CA ILE A 286 5.45 13.19 -5.78
C ILE A 286 5.53 13.85 -4.39
N GLY A 287 5.57 13.06 -3.32
CA GLY A 287 5.79 13.52 -1.94
C GLY A 287 7.25 13.51 -1.48
N THR A 288 8.17 13.01 -2.31
CA THR A 288 9.58 12.80 -1.97
C THR A 288 10.46 14.02 -2.22
N ASP A 289 11.44 14.24 -1.33
CA ASP A 289 12.49 15.25 -1.53
C ASP A 289 13.39 14.80 -2.70
N LEU A 290 13.10 15.32 -3.90
CA LEU A 290 13.81 14.94 -5.13
C LEU A 290 15.31 15.23 -5.09
N ARG A 291 15.78 16.11 -4.21
CA ARG A 291 17.23 16.38 -4.01
C ARG A 291 17.95 15.17 -3.42
N LYS A 292 17.20 14.21 -2.86
CA LYS A 292 17.69 12.97 -2.22
C LYS A 292 17.20 11.71 -2.95
N ALA A 293 16.47 11.85 -4.07
CA ALA A 293 15.91 10.71 -4.79
C ALA A 293 17.02 9.79 -5.31
N THR A 294 16.85 8.49 -5.09
CA THR A 294 17.78 7.47 -5.60
C THR A 294 17.51 7.19 -7.09
N PRO A 295 18.44 6.54 -7.82
CA PRO A 295 18.16 6.07 -9.17
C PRO A 295 16.95 5.14 -9.25
N ARG A 296 16.69 4.33 -8.22
CA ARG A 296 15.50 3.46 -8.15
C ARG A 296 14.21 4.26 -7.98
N THR A 297 14.23 5.26 -7.11
CA THR A 297 13.12 6.23 -6.96
C THR A 297 12.78 6.87 -8.31
N LEU A 298 13.78 7.39 -9.01
CA LEU A 298 13.58 8.01 -10.32
C LEU A 298 13.12 7.01 -11.39
N GLU A 299 13.60 5.77 -11.37
CA GLU A 299 13.14 4.71 -12.28
C GLU A 299 11.64 4.43 -12.12
N ILE A 300 11.15 4.37 -10.88
CA ILE A 300 9.72 4.16 -10.59
C ILE A 300 8.91 5.37 -11.07
N LEU A 301 9.29 6.58 -10.63
CA LEU A 301 8.57 7.81 -10.93
C LEU A 301 8.59 8.16 -12.43
N SER A 302 9.63 7.82 -13.18
CA SER A 302 9.74 8.16 -14.61
C SER A 302 9.22 7.09 -15.57
N ASN A 303 8.56 6.03 -15.08
CA ASN A 303 8.07 4.96 -15.96
C ASN A 303 6.86 5.42 -16.81
N ARG A 304 7.17 5.93 -18.01
CA ARG A 304 6.20 6.45 -19.00
C ARG A 304 5.10 5.46 -19.40
N GLU A 305 5.34 4.16 -19.34
CA GLU A 305 4.32 3.17 -19.72
C GLU A 305 3.26 3.01 -18.63
N VAL A 306 3.68 3.09 -17.37
CA VAL A 306 2.79 3.07 -16.20
C VAL A 306 2.04 4.41 -16.10
N ILE A 307 2.74 5.53 -16.30
CA ILE A 307 2.12 6.86 -16.41
C ILE A 307 1.07 6.91 -17.53
N ALA A 308 1.34 6.29 -18.69
CA ALA A 308 0.36 6.26 -19.77
C ALA A 308 -0.92 5.48 -19.44
N VAL A 309 -0.88 4.57 -18.44
CA VAL A 309 -2.11 3.95 -17.91
C VAL A 309 -2.88 4.96 -17.08
N ASP A 310 -2.22 5.75 -16.24
CA ASP A 310 -2.83 6.82 -15.45
C ASP A 310 -3.48 7.88 -16.34
N GLN A 311 -2.67 8.42 -17.25
CA GLN A 311 -2.98 9.52 -18.17
C GLN A 311 -3.79 9.09 -19.42
N ASP A 312 -4.40 7.91 -19.40
CA ASP A 312 -5.25 7.46 -20.50
C ASP A 312 -6.46 8.39 -20.67
N PRO A 313 -6.74 8.89 -21.90
CA PRO A 313 -7.75 9.93 -22.10
C PRO A 313 -9.20 9.45 -21.96
N LEU A 314 -9.47 8.13 -21.84
CA LEU A 314 -10.80 7.71 -21.38
C LEU A 314 -11.06 8.13 -19.94
N GLY A 315 -9.98 8.31 -19.15
CA GLY A 315 -10.06 8.78 -17.77
C GLY A 315 -10.83 7.83 -16.85
N ILE A 316 -10.83 6.54 -17.13
CA ILE A 316 -11.56 5.56 -16.34
C ILE A 316 -10.67 5.06 -15.20
N GLN A 317 -11.14 5.16 -13.95
CA GLN A 317 -10.50 4.48 -12.82
C GLN A 317 -10.72 2.96 -12.92
N ALA A 318 -9.70 2.16 -12.59
CA ALA A 318 -9.84 0.71 -12.58
C ALA A 318 -10.89 0.22 -11.59
N ARG A 319 -11.55 -0.88 -11.95
CA ARG A 319 -12.39 -1.66 -11.02
C ARG A 319 -11.70 -2.96 -10.63
N ALA A 320 -11.97 -3.44 -9.41
CA ALA A 320 -11.57 -4.78 -9.01
C ALA A 320 -12.47 -5.83 -9.68
N VAL A 321 -11.86 -6.78 -10.40
CA VAL A 321 -12.52 -7.98 -10.96
C VAL A 321 -12.49 -9.11 -9.93
N ARG A 322 -11.44 -9.13 -9.10
CA ARG A 322 -11.29 -10.02 -7.95
C ARG A 322 -10.61 -9.22 -6.84
N GLY A 323 -11.14 -9.32 -5.63
CA GLY A 323 -10.53 -8.77 -4.42
C GLY A 323 -10.85 -9.65 -3.22
N GLY A 324 -9.93 -9.72 -2.26
CA GLY A 324 -10.03 -10.53 -1.04
C GLY A 324 -8.90 -11.55 -0.88
N ASN A 325 -8.67 -11.99 0.36
CA ASN A 325 -7.67 -13.01 0.74
C ASN A 325 -6.23 -12.71 0.32
N GLY A 326 -5.78 -11.44 0.36
CA GLY A 326 -4.40 -11.14 0.07
C GLY A 326 -4.10 -10.81 -1.40
N GLN A 327 -5.06 -10.92 -2.32
CA GLN A 327 -4.79 -10.92 -3.76
C GLN A 327 -5.85 -10.16 -4.56
N TRP A 328 -5.40 -9.28 -5.45
CA TRP A 328 -6.27 -8.38 -6.22
C TRP A 328 -6.01 -8.50 -7.73
N VAL A 329 -7.10 -8.39 -8.49
CA VAL A 329 -7.06 -8.23 -9.95
C VAL A 329 -7.86 -6.98 -10.29
N LEU A 330 -7.18 -5.94 -10.78
CA LEU A 330 -7.82 -4.71 -11.23
C LEU A 330 -7.79 -4.63 -12.76
N THR A 331 -8.83 -4.05 -13.35
CA THR A 331 -8.94 -3.85 -14.79
C THR A 331 -9.37 -2.42 -15.12
N LYS A 332 -8.74 -1.83 -16.13
CA LYS A 332 -9.04 -0.49 -16.66
C LYS A 332 -9.10 -0.55 -18.19
N PRO A 333 -10.25 -0.32 -18.83
CA PRO A 333 -10.29 -0.11 -20.27
C PRO A 333 -9.52 1.16 -20.63
N LEU A 334 -8.78 1.12 -21.74
CA LEU A 334 -7.97 2.21 -22.25
C LEU A 334 -8.50 2.72 -23.59
N ALA A 335 -8.13 3.95 -23.93
CA ALA A 335 -8.39 4.52 -25.24
C ALA A 335 -7.83 3.63 -26.35
N GLY A 336 -8.57 3.50 -27.46
CA GLY A 336 -8.26 2.55 -28.53
C GLY A 336 -8.70 1.11 -28.26
N GLY A 337 -9.21 0.82 -27.06
CA GLY A 337 -9.82 -0.46 -26.69
C GLY A 337 -8.85 -1.51 -26.14
N ASP A 338 -7.61 -1.12 -25.85
CA ASP A 338 -6.70 -1.90 -25.01
C ASP A 338 -7.24 -1.98 -23.57
N ILE A 339 -6.70 -2.90 -22.77
CA ILE A 339 -7.06 -3.03 -21.35
C ILE A 339 -5.78 -3.05 -20.51
N ALA A 340 -5.71 -2.23 -19.48
CA ALA A 340 -4.71 -2.35 -18.41
C ALA A 340 -5.20 -3.32 -17.32
N VAL A 341 -4.30 -4.17 -16.83
CA VAL A 341 -4.59 -5.15 -15.77
C VAL A 341 -3.48 -5.13 -14.73
N ALA A 342 -3.85 -4.91 -13.47
CA ALA A 342 -2.94 -5.09 -12.34
C ALA A 342 -3.24 -6.43 -11.64
N LEU A 343 -2.21 -7.25 -11.48
CA LEU A 343 -2.21 -8.40 -10.60
C LEU A 343 -1.41 -8.01 -9.37
N PHE A 344 -2.05 -7.94 -8.21
CA PHE A 344 -1.46 -7.41 -6.99
C PHE A 344 -1.52 -8.44 -5.86
N ASN A 345 -0.37 -8.71 -5.24
CA ASN A 345 -0.24 -9.52 -4.05
C ASN A 345 -0.02 -8.60 -2.84
N GLU A 346 -1.02 -8.47 -1.97
CA GLU A 346 -0.91 -7.64 -0.76
C GLU A 346 -0.25 -8.38 0.42
N SER A 347 -0.08 -9.70 0.31
CA SER A 347 0.35 -10.55 1.41
C SER A 347 1.88 -10.58 1.61
N ASP A 348 2.31 -10.97 2.81
CA ASP A 348 3.73 -11.12 3.19
C ASP A 348 4.42 -12.37 2.60
N ARG A 349 3.80 -13.01 1.60
CA ARG A 349 4.29 -14.27 1.02
C ARG A 349 4.15 -14.24 -0.48
N THR A 350 5.02 -14.98 -1.17
CA THR A 350 4.86 -15.19 -2.61
C THR A 350 3.51 -15.83 -2.92
N ALA A 351 2.76 -15.23 -3.83
CA ALA A 351 1.48 -15.76 -4.30
C ALA A 351 1.39 -15.73 -5.83
N THR A 352 0.73 -16.72 -6.40
CA THR A 352 0.33 -16.66 -7.82
C THR A 352 -1.01 -15.96 -7.93
N VAL A 353 -1.01 -14.80 -8.58
CA VAL A 353 -2.20 -13.98 -8.83
C VAL A 353 -2.50 -14.04 -10.33
N GLY A 354 -3.76 -14.20 -10.70
CA GLY A 354 -4.11 -14.30 -12.11
C GLY A 354 -5.61 -14.20 -12.41
N THR A 355 -5.88 -14.06 -13.70
CA THR A 355 -7.20 -13.98 -14.32
C THR A 355 -7.14 -14.60 -15.72
N THR A 356 -8.23 -14.50 -16.48
CA THR A 356 -8.28 -14.92 -17.87
C THR A 356 -8.84 -13.81 -18.75
N ALA A 357 -8.50 -13.82 -20.04
CA ALA A 357 -9.07 -12.91 -21.02
C ALA A 357 -10.61 -12.96 -21.02
N ALA A 358 -11.20 -14.15 -20.86
CA ALA A 358 -12.64 -14.32 -20.74
C ALA A 358 -13.22 -13.65 -19.49
N ALA A 359 -12.57 -13.80 -18.32
CA ALA A 359 -12.99 -13.15 -17.08
C ALA A 359 -12.87 -11.61 -17.14
N LEU A 360 -11.98 -11.10 -17.99
CA LEU A 360 -11.85 -9.67 -18.27
C LEU A 360 -12.87 -9.16 -19.31
N GLY A 361 -13.70 -10.04 -19.88
CA GLY A 361 -14.68 -9.69 -20.91
C GLY A 361 -14.08 -9.45 -22.30
N LEU A 362 -12.85 -9.92 -22.56
CA LEU A 362 -12.24 -9.80 -23.89
C LEU A 362 -12.91 -10.75 -24.90
N PRO A 363 -13.05 -10.34 -26.17
CA PRO A 363 -13.55 -11.21 -27.23
C PRO A 363 -12.71 -12.47 -27.38
N GLN A 364 -13.35 -13.61 -27.63
CA GLN A 364 -12.65 -14.87 -27.86
C GLN A 364 -11.72 -14.76 -29.08
N ARG A 365 -10.42 -14.99 -28.84
CA ARG A 365 -9.37 -14.99 -29.86
C ARG A 365 -8.45 -16.20 -29.72
N SER A 366 -7.71 -16.50 -30.79
CA SER A 366 -6.69 -17.54 -30.78
C SER A 366 -5.46 -17.16 -29.94
N GLY A 367 -5.29 -15.90 -29.56
CA GLY A 367 -4.23 -15.43 -28.67
C GLY A 367 -4.34 -13.93 -28.44
N TYR A 368 -3.65 -13.44 -27.41
CA TYR A 368 -3.65 -12.03 -27.01
C TYR A 368 -2.21 -11.57 -26.80
N VAL A 369 -1.86 -10.36 -27.26
CA VAL A 369 -0.58 -9.74 -26.92
C VAL A 369 -0.72 -9.01 -25.58
N ILE A 370 0.19 -9.33 -24.66
CA ILE A 370 0.31 -8.70 -23.36
C ILE A 370 1.68 -8.01 -23.27
N ARG A 371 1.67 -6.76 -22.83
CA ARG A 371 2.88 -5.98 -22.53
C ARG A 371 3.03 -5.84 -21.03
N ASP A 372 4.16 -6.29 -20.49
CA ASP A 372 4.56 -6.02 -19.10
C ASP A 372 5.16 -4.61 -19.03
N LEU A 373 4.51 -3.70 -18.30
CA LEU A 373 4.86 -2.27 -18.29
C LEU A 373 6.11 -1.96 -17.46
N TRP A 374 6.47 -2.84 -16.54
CA TRP A 374 7.70 -2.71 -15.76
C TRP A 374 8.89 -3.32 -16.49
N ARG A 375 8.69 -4.46 -17.15
CA ARG A 375 9.74 -5.12 -17.94
C ARG A 375 9.89 -4.58 -19.35
N LYS A 376 8.93 -3.76 -19.81
CA LYS A 376 8.84 -3.17 -21.16
C LYS A 376 8.89 -4.22 -22.28
N GLN A 377 8.28 -5.37 -22.02
CA GLN A 377 8.36 -6.57 -22.87
C GLN A 377 6.97 -7.04 -23.31
N ASP A 378 6.86 -7.32 -24.61
CA ASP A 378 5.68 -7.95 -25.19
C ASP A 378 5.81 -9.48 -25.15
N SER A 379 4.68 -10.15 -24.97
CA SER A 379 4.54 -11.60 -25.13
C SER A 379 3.10 -11.94 -25.51
N HIS A 380 2.82 -13.19 -25.88
CA HIS A 380 1.45 -13.63 -26.10
C HIS A 380 0.96 -14.65 -25.09
N THR A 381 -0.33 -14.59 -24.79
CA THR A 381 -1.04 -15.60 -24.01
C THR A 381 -2.14 -16.28 -24.84
N ALA A 382 -2.39 -17.55 -24.54
CA ALA A 382 -3.55 -18.30 -25.00
C ALA A 382 -4.86 -17.87 -24.34
N GLY A 383 -4.79 -17.04 -23.29
CA GLY A 383 -5.94 -16.50 -22.56
C GLY A 383 -5.71 -16.41 -21.05
N ALA A 384 -4.73 -17.12 -20.48
CA ALA A 384 -4.38 -17.03 -19.07
C ALA A 384 -3.45 -15.81 -18.81
N ILE A 385 -3.77 -15.00 -17.82
CA ILE A 385 -2.99 -13.82 -17.45
C ILE A 385 -2.64 -13.97 -15.97
N SER A 386 -1.39 -14.37 -15.69
CA SER A 386 -0.97 -14.80 -14.35
C SER A 386 0.47 -14.40 -14.10
N ALA A 387 0.78 -14.14 -12.83
CA ALA A 387 2.13 -13.92 -12.34
C ALA A 387 2.29 -14.50 -10.94
N THR A 388 3.42 -15.16 -10.70
CA THR A 388 3.93 -15.45 -9.35
C THR A 388 4.65 -14.21 -8.85
N LEU A 389 4.07 -13.60 -7.83
CA LEU A 389 4.47 -12.31 -7.27
C LEU A 389 5.06 -12.55 -5.89
N PRO A 390 6.27 -12.03 -5.58
CA PRO A 390 6.77 -11.95 -4.22
C PRO A 390 5.81 -11.21 -3.29
N ALA A 391 6.11 -11.22 -2.00
CA ALA A 391 5.38 -10.41 -1.03
C ALA A 391 5.27 -8.96 -1.52
N HIS A 392 4.07 -8.38 -1.40
CA HIS A 392 3.78 -6.97 -1.69
C HIS A 392 3.98 -6.52 -3.14
N ALA A 393 4.22 -7.45 -4.08
CA ALA A 393 4.53 -7.13 -5.46
C ALA A 393 3.28 -6.99 -6.35
N THR A 394 3.41 -6.15 -7.38
CA THR A 394 2.42 -5.97 -8.45
C THR A 394 3.04 -6.27 -9.81
N ALA A 395 2.28 -6.93 -10.68
CA ALA A 395 2.51 -6.91 -12.13
C ALA A 395 1.43 -6.06 -12.81
N LEU A 396 1.85 -5.15 -13.68
CA LEU A 396 0.97 -4.29 -14.46
C LEU A 396 1.14 -4.59 -15.94
N TYR A 397 0.04 -4.97 -16.58
CA TYR A 397 0.00 -5.38 -17.98
C TYR A 397 -0.88 -4.45 -18.82
N ARG A 398 -0.53 -4.27 -20.09
CA ARG A 398 -1.44 -3.76 -21.13
C ARG A 398 -1.72 -4.87 -22.14
N ILE A 399 -2.99 -5.21 -22.29
CA ILE A 399 -3.48 -6.19 -23.27
C ILE A 399 -3.89 -5.44 -24.52
N LYS A 400 -3.24 -5.73 -25.65
CA LYS A 400 -3.48 -5.05 -26.92
C LYS A 400 -4.72 -5.64 -27.60
N LYS A 401 -5.65 -4.79 -28.01
CA LYS A 401 -6.93 -5.22 -28.62
C LYS A 401 -6.72 -5.97 -29.94
N ASP A 402 -5.99 -5.37 -30.87
CA ASP A 402 -5.90 -5.81 -32.28
C ASP A 402 -4.47 -6.09 -32.74
N ALA A 403 -3.66 -6.68 -31.85
CA ALA A 403 -2.29 -7.06 -32.18
C ALA A 403 -2.22 -8.51 -32.69
N ASP A 404 -1.41 -8.75 -33.73
CA ASP A 404 -1.06 -10.11 -34.14
C ASP A 404 -0.11 -10.71 -33.08
N TRP A 405 -0.60 -11.75 -32.41
CA TRP A 405 0.14 -12.39 -31.33
C TRP A 405 1.30 -13.25 -31.84
N ARG A 406 1.28 -13.65 -33.11
CA ARG A 406 2.23 -14.62 -33.70
C ARG A 406 3.67 -14.09 -33.77
N ASP A 407 3.86 -12.78 -33.77
CA ASP A 407 5.18 -12.14 -33.84
C ASP A 407 5.82 -11.90 -32.47
N THR A 408 5.15 -12.30 -31.39
CA THR A 408 5.61 -12.10 -30.01
C THR A 408 5.95 -13.43 -29.36
N PRO A 409 6.97 -13.51 -28.47
CA PRO A 409 7.29 -14.74 -27.78
C PRO A 409 6.16 -15.15 -26.81
N PRO A 410 6.04 -16.42 -26.42
CA PRO A 410 5.00 -16.87 -25.49
C PRO A 410 5.23 -16.24 -24.11
N ALA A 411 4.12 -15.99 -23.41
CA ALA A 411 4.10 -15.57 -22.01
C ALA A 411 4.58 -16.73 -21.12
N ALA A 412 5.89 -16.89 -21.04
CA ALA A 412 6.55 -17.80 -20.12
C ALA A 412 6.69 -17.12 -18.75
N GLU A 413 6.31 -17.83 -17.70
CA GLU A 413 6.43 -17.42 -16.31
C GLU A 413 7.49 -18.29 -15.61
N ALA A 414 8.34 -17.67 -14.80
CA ALA A 414 9.13 -18.35 -13.78
C ALA A 414 8.56 -17.96 -12.42
N GLY A 415 8.37 -18.93 -11.52
CA GLY A 415 7.92 -18.72 -10.17
C GLY A 415 8.88 -19.34 -9.17
N LEU A 416 9.03 -18.70 -8.01
CA LEU A 416 9.91 -19.12 -6.93
C LEU A 416 9.11 -19.06 -5.62
N HIS A 417 8.92 -20.20 -4.97
CA HIS A 417 8.22 -20.26 -3.69
C HIS A 417 9.18 -20.80 -2.62
N LEU A 418 9.27 -20.05 -1.54
CA LEU A 418 9.98 -20.44 -0.32
C LEU A 418 9.00 -20.97 0.71
N ASP A 419 9.38 -22.06 1.36
CA ASP A 419 8.64 -22.67 2.46
C ASP A 419 9.55 -22.69 3.68
N SER A 420 9.15 -21.98 4.74
CA SER A 420 9.87 -21.93 6.03
C SER A 420 9.75 -23.24 6.80
N GLY A 421 8.79 -24.09 6.44
CA GLY A 421 8.44 -25.31 7.17
C GLY A 421 7.78 -25.05 8.53
N ALA A 422 7.43 -23.80 8.85
CA ALA A 422 6.72 -23.41 10.06
C ALA A 422 5.48 -22.57 9.69
N GLU A 423 4.30 -23.07 10.06
CA GLU A 423 3.04 -22.39 9.79
C GLU A 423 3.02 -20.99 10.40
N GLY A 424 2.50 -20.01 9.67
CA GLY A 424 2.46 -18.61 10.11
C GLY A 424 3.79 -17.85 9.98
N VAL A 425 4.94 -18.51 9.84
CA VAL A 425 6.25 -17.85 9.67
C VAL A 425 6.52 -17.56 8.19
N PRO A 426 6.90 -16.32 7.79
CA PRO A 426 7.24 -16.01 6.40
C PRO A 426 8.24 -17.00 5.81
N GLY A 427 7.96 -17.49 4.60
CA GLY A 427 8.75 -18.54 3.92
C GLY A 427 10.23 -18.16 3.71
N ALA A 428 10.50 -16.86 3.69
CA ALA A 428 11.82 -16.27 3.53
C ALA A 428 12.75 -16.48 4.73
N ILE A 429 12.28 -16.85 5.93
CA ILE A 429 13.14 -16.94 7.12
C ILE A 429 13.81 -18.32 7.17
N THR A 430 15.13 -18.36 7.03
CA THR A 430 15.94 -19.59 7.05
C THR A 430 17.23 -19.41 7.86
N PRO A 431 17.36 -20.07 9.03
CA PRO A 431 18.56 -20.01 9.85
C PRO A 431 19.81 -20.57 9.17
N ALA A 432 20.97 -20.03 9.55
CA ALA A 432 22.27 -20.53 9.14
C ALA A 432 22.41 -22.04 9.42
N GLY A 433 23.01 -22.78 8.48
CA GLY A 433 23.22 -24.23 8.59
C GLY A 433 21.97 -25.10 8.46
N ARG A 434 20.76 -24.54 8.39
CA ARG A 434 19.51 -25.29 8.21
C ARG A 434 19.17 -25.44 6.73
N THR A 435 18.50 -26.54 6.39
CA THR A 435 18.11 -26.80 5.00
C THR A 435 16.65 -26.42 4.77
N LEU A 436 16.37 -25.73 3.67
CA LEU A 436 15.00 -25.48 3.19
C LEU A 436 14.77 -26.13 1.83
N THR A 437 13.50 -26.39 1.49
CA THR A 437 13.12 -26.81 0.13
C THR A 437 12.64 -25.61 -0.66
N VAL A 438 13.40 -25.26 -1.70
CA VAL A 438 13.01 -24.25 -2.67
C VAL A 438 12.20 -24.92 -3.77
N LYS A 439 10.96 -24.45 -4.01
CA LYS A 439 10.14 -24.90 -5.14
C LYS A 439 10.17 -23.83 -6.23
N ALA A 440 10.60 -24.20 -7.43
CA ALA A 440 10.48 -23.34 -8.59
C ALA A 440 9.54 -23.93 -9.64
N THR A 441 8.90 -23.05 -10.39
CA THR A 441 7.97 -23.39 -11.45
C THR A 441 8.35 -22.64 -12.73
N ALA A 442 8.08 -23.28 -13.87
CA ALA A 442 7.99 -22.62 -15.16
C ALA A 442 6.63 -22.94 -15.76
N VAL A 443 5.88 -21.92 -16.17
CA VAL A 443 4.54 -22.07 -16.76
C VAL A 443 4.54 -21.45 -18.15
N ASN A 444 3.94 -22.15 -19.13
CA ASN A 444 3.73 -21.60 -20.46
C ASN A 444 2.28 -21.11 -20.60
N HIS A 445 2.05 -19.80 -20.52
CA HIS A 445 0.72 -19.23 -20.79
C HIS A 445 0.48 -18.95 -22.28
N GLY A 446 1.53 -19.00 -23.10
CA GLY A 446 1.46 -18.75 -24.54
C GLY A 446 0.95 -19.92 -25.38
N ARG A 447 0.74 -19.66 -26.67
CA ARG A 447 0.28 -20.63 -27.68
C ARG A 447 1.43 -21.42 -28.30
N THR A 448 2.61 -20.81 -28.44
CA THR A 448 3.79 -21.53 -28.93
C THR A 448 4.45 -22.32 -27.78
N PRO A 449 5.01 -23.51 -28.06
CA PRO A 449 5.66 -24.31 -27.04
C PRO A 449 6.98 -23.67 -26.57
N LEU A 450 7.34 -23.92 -25.31
CA LEU A 450 8.71 -23.71 -24.83
C LEU A 450 9.51 -24.97 -25.14
N LEU A 451 10.58 -24.84 -25.91
CA LEU A 451 11.48 -25.92 -26.32
C LEU A 451 12.69 -25.96 -25.38
N ALA A 452 13.01 -27.17 -24.91
CA ALA A 452 14.08 -27.43 -23.95
C ALA A 452 14.09 -26.47 -22.72
N PRO A 453 12.93 -26.16 -22.09
CA PRO A 453 12.91 -25.29 -20.91
C PRO A 453 13.76 -25.89 -19.79
N ARG A 454 14.58 -25.05 -19.17
CA ARG A 454 15.47 -25.42 -18.07
C ARG A 454 15.46 -24.36 -16.99
N LEU A 455 15.18 -24.79 -15.76
CA LEU A 455 15.30 -23.98 -14.56
C LEU A 455 16.71 -24.15 -13.97
N ARG A 456 17.32 -23.03 -13.59
CA ARG A 456 18.60 -22.95 -12.90
C ARG A 456 18.42 -22.10 -11.67
N ALA A 457 18.83 -22.62 -10.53
CA ALA A 457 18.81 -21.86 -9.28
C ALA A 457 20.18 -21.25 -9.01
N SER A 458 20.18 -20.03 -8.48
CA SER A 458 21.37 -19.33 -8.01
C SER A 458 21.13 -18.80 -6.60
N ALA A 459 22.18 -18.83 -5.79
CA ALA A 459 22.23 -18.40 -4.40
C ALA A 459 23.60 -17.72 -4.16
N PRO A 460 23.79 -17.02 -3.03
CA PRO A 460 25.08 -16.40 -2.74
C PRO A 460 26.22 -17.42 -2.70
N GLU A 461 27.44 -16.92 -2.90
CA GLU A 461 28.64 -17.75 -2.88
C GLU A 461 28.76 -18.55 -1.56
N GLY A 462 29.18 -19.81 -1.67
CA GLY A 462 29.29 -20.73 -0.54
C GLY A 462 27.98 -21.42 -0.11
N TRP A 463 26.81 -20.97 -0.59
CA TRP A 463 25.54 -21.61 -0.28
C TRP A 463 25.34 -22.86 -1.14
N ARG A 464 24.91 -23.96 -0.52
CA ARG A 464 24.71 -25.22 -1.23
C ARG A 464 23.29 -25.31 -1.77
N MET A 465 23.17 -25.41 -3.10
CA MET A 465 21.92 -25.67 -3.82
C MET A 465 21.95 -27.03 -4.51
N ARG A 466 21.28 -28.03 -3.92
CA ARG A 466 21.21 -29.38 -4.50
C ARG A 466 19.85 -29.63 -5.14
N ALA A 467 19.83 -29.87 -6.45
CA ALA A 467 18.61 -30.29 -7.13
C ALA A 467 18.08 -31.62 -6.55
N LEU A 468 16.77 -31.69 -6.32
CA LEU A 468 16.07 -32.86 -5.77
C LEU A 468 15.36 -33.67 -6.86
N GLY A 469 15.42 -33.23 -8.11
CA GLY A 469 14.77 -33.87 -9.25
C GLY A 469 15.12 -33.17 -10.56
N PRO A 470 14.48 -33.55 -11.67
CA PRO A 470 14.70 -32.92 -12.97
C PRO A 470 14.28 -31.44 -12.93
N ALA A 471 15.10 -30.59 -13.53
CA ALA A 471 14.85 -29.16 -13.69
C ALA A 471 14.75 -28.74 -15.16
N ALA A 472 14.49 -29.70 -16.06
CA ALA A 472 14.33 -29.47 -17.48
C ALA A 472 13.29 -30.42 -18.07
N ALA A 473 12.68 -30.01 -19.17
CA ALA A 473 11.79 -30.83 -19.98
C ALA A 473 12.14 -30.68 -21.47
N PRO A 474 11.83 -31.65 -22.34
CA PRO A 474 12.05 -31.49 -23.78
C PRO A 474 11.14 -30.42 -24.38
N VAL A 475 9.89 -30.35 -23.93
CA VAL A 475 8.89 -29.38 -24.40
C VAL A 475 7.90 -29.05 -23.27
N LEU A 476 7.44 -27.80 -23.21
CA LEU A 476 6.34 -27.37 -22.35
C LEU A 476 5.27 -26.69 -23.20
N THR A 477 4.15 -27.38 -23.40
CA THR A 477 2.99 -26.88 -24.16
C THR A 477 2.12 -25.93 -23.34
N THR A 478 1.20 -25.23 -23.99
CA THR A 478 0.29 -24.26 -23.37
C THR A 478 -0.40 -24.81 -22.12
N GLY A 479 -0.39 -24.01 -21.05
CA GLY A 479 -1.00 -24.32 -19.76
C GLY A 479 -0.27 -25.40 -18.94
N LYS A 480 0.84 -25.96 -19.44
CA LYS A 480 1.65 -26.92 -18.68
C LYS A 480 2.67 -26.23 -17.80
N THR A 481 3.02 -26.91 -16.71
CA THR A 481 3.98 -26.44 -15.71
C THR A 481 5.12 -27.43 -15.56
N LEU A 482 6.36 -26.94 -15.63
CA LEU A 482 7.54 -27.65 -15.15
C LEU A 482 7.77 -27.24 -13.70
N THR A 483 7.85 -28.21 -12.78
CA THR A 483 8.18 -27.95 -11.37
C THR A 483 9.52 -28.59 -11.04
N ALA A 484 10.38 -27.83 -10.39
CA ALA A 484 11.67 -28.29 -9.90
C ALA A 484 11.82 -27.94 -8.42
N ARG A 485 12.61 -28.74 -7.69
CA ARG A 485 12.86 -28.54 -6.27
C ARG A 485 14.36 -28.58 -6.00
N TRP A 486 14.82 -27.70 -5.13
CA TRP A 486 16.20 -27.69 -4.61
C TRP A 486 16.17 -27.76 -3.10
N ARG A 487 17.17 -28.43 -2.53
CA ARG A 487 17.53 -28.26 -1.14
C ARG A 487 18.57 -27.14 -1.06
N LEU A 488 18.18 -26.03 -0.44
CA LEU A 488 19.09 -24.93 -0.11
C LEU A 488 19.69 -25.18 1.27
N THR A 489 20.96 -24.84 1.47
CA THR A 489 21.61 -24.84 2.80
C THR A 489 22.55 -23.64 2.88
N PRO A 490 22.20 -22.59 3.65
CA PRO A 490 23.15 -21.56 4.03
C PRO A 490 24.27 -22.20 4.87
N PRO A 491 25.53 -21.78 4.71
CA PRO A 491 26.61 -22.18 5.62
C PRO A 491 26.24 -21.96 7.09
N ALA A 492 26.78 -22.77 8.00
CA ALA A 492 26.49 -22.64 9.43
C ALA A 492 27.02 -21.32 10.05
N GLY A 493 28.08 -20.75 9.45
CA GLY A 493 28.67 -19.48 9.85
C GLY A 493 28.14 -18.27 9.08
N THR A 494 27.05 -18.39 8.33
CA THR A 494 26.46 -17.24 7.64
C THR A 494 25.99 -16.21 8.68
N PRO A 495 26.44 -14.95 8.61
CA PRO A 495 25.99 -13.92 9.53
C PRO A 495 24.50 -13.62 9.33
N PRO A 496 23.81 -13.12 10.37
CA PRO A 496 22.45 -12.62 10.22
C PRO A 496 22.35 -11.54 9.14
N GLY A 497 21.26 -11.54 8.38
CA GLY A 497 21.05 -10.57 7.29
C GLY A 497 20.15 -11.12 6.20
N THR A 498 20.15 -10.45 5.05
CA THR A 498 19.36 -10.84 3.87
C THR A 498 20.24 -11.40 2.75
N ALA A 499 19.66 -12.27 1.93
CA ALA A 499 20.32 -12.90 0.79
C ALA A 499 19.35 -13.01 -0.39
N ALA A 500 19.81 -12.63 -1.59
CA ALA A 500 19.02 -12.82 -2.80
C ALA A 500 19.11 -14.27 -3.29
N LEU A 501 17.94 -14.86 -3.59
CA LEU A 501 17.81 -16.14 -4.27
C LEU A 501 17.16 -15.89 -5.64
N SER A 502 17.66 -16.55 -6.68
CA SER A 502 17.05 -16.44 -8.01
C SER A 502 16.87 -17.77 -8.71
N ILE A 503 15.83 -17.84 -9.53
CA ILE A 503 15.59 -18.91 -10.49
C ILE A 503 15.58 -18.30 -11.88
N ALA A 504 16.47 -18.78 -12.75
CA ALA A 504 16.45 -18.48 -14.17
C ALA A 504 15.81 -19.65 -14.96
N LEU A 505 14.72 -19.36 -15.65
CA LEU A 505 14.17 -20.18 -16.72
C LEU A 505 14.84 -19.79 -18.04
N ALA A 506 15.50 -20.73 -18.71
CA ALA A 506 15.99 -20.58 -20.08
C ALA A 506 15.20 -21.52 -21.01
N TYR A 507 14.84 -21.05 -22.19
CA TYR A 507 14.09 -21.84 -23.18
C TYR A 507 14.32 -21.32 -24.61
N ARG A 508 13.88 -22.08 -25.61
CA ARG A 508 13.73 -21.61 -27.00
C ARG A 508 12.25 -21.65 -27.38
N THR A 509 11.87 -20.93 -28.42
CA THR A 509 10.51 -21.00 -28.96
C THR A 509 10.52 -20.73 -30.46
N VAL A 510 9.45 -21.07 -31.15
CA VAL A 510 9.36 -20.94 -32.61
C VAL A 510 9.46 -19.47 -33.01
N GLY A 511 10.27 -19.16 -34.02
CA GLY A 511 10.44 -17.79 -34.54
C GLY A 511 11.31 -16.87 -33.69
N HIS A 512 11.78 -17.32 -32.53
CA HIS A 512 12.61 -16.52 -31.62
C HIS A 512 13.86 -17.28 -31.16
N GLY A 513 14.88 -16.55 -30.74
CA GLY A 513 16.14 -17.11 -30.24
C GLY A 513 16.02 -17.76 -28.85
N GLY A 514 17.16 -17.88 -28.16
CA GLY A 514 17.18 -18.24 -26.75
C GLY A 514 16.52 -17.15 -25.91
N MET A 515 15.55 -17.54 -25.09
CA MET A 515 14.76 -16.65 -24.24
C MET A 515 14.97 -17.00 -22.77
N GLY A 516 14.69 -16.03 -21.89
CA GLY A 516 14.84 -16.21 -20.45
C GLY A 516 13.80 -15.47 -19.61
N ARG A 517 13.57 -15.99 -18.41
CA ARG A 517 12.80 -15.36 -17.33
C ARG A 517 13.49 -15.60 -16.00
N THR A 518 13.44 -14.60 -15.13
CA THR A 518 13.99 -14.70 -13.78
C THR A 518 12.88 -14.44 -12.76
N ALA A 519 12.88 -15.23 -11.69
CA ALA A 519 12.15 -14.97 -10.46
C ALA A 519 13.18 -14.82 -9.33
N GLU A 520 12.96 -13.85 -8.46
CA GLU A 520 13.85 -13.54 -7.34
C GLU A 520 13.04 -13.49 -6.05
N GLU A 521 13.67 -13.91 -4.95
CA GLU A 521 13.13 -13.83 -3.60
C GLU A 521 14.24 -13.42 -2.64
N THR A 522 13.88 -12.64 -1.63
CA THR A 522 14.81 -12.29 -0.54
C THR A 522 14.64 -13.29 0.58
N LEU A 523 15.73 -13.93 0.96
CA LEU A 523 15.79 -14.83 2.10
C LEU A 523 16.44 -14.11 3.30
N ILE A 524 15.92 -14.37 4.49
CA ILE A 524 16.36 -13.79 5.75
C ILE A 524 17.08 -14.87 6.55
N VAL A 525 18.33 -14.63 6.91
CA VAL A 525 19.09 -15.42 7.88
C VAL A 525 18.93 -14.74 9.25
N PRO A 526 18.08 -15.27 10.14
CA PRO A 526 17.82 -14.62 11.42
C PRO A 526 18.97 -14.80 12.40
N ALA A 527 19.18 -13.78 13.25
CA ALA A 527 19.95 -13.94 14.46
C ALA A 527 19.16 -14.81 15.46
N PRO A 528 19.78 -15.82 16.09
CA PRO A 528 19.11 -16.54 17.15
C PRO A 528 19.10 -15.67 18.42
N VAL A 529 17.97 -15.65 19.13
CA VAL A 529 17.87 -14.92 20.42
C VAL A 529 18.98 -15.33 21.39
N PRO A 530 19.51 -14.41 22.22
CA PRO A 530 20.50 -14.74 23.24
C PRO A 530 20.04 -15.85 24.19
N ALA A 531 21.02 -16.57 24.77
CA ALA A 531 20.75 -17.58 25.79
C ALA A 531 20.53 -16.93 27.17
N GLY A 532 19.92 -17.65 28.11
CA GLY A 532 19.59 -17.14 29.43
C GLY A 532 18.27 -16.37 29.44
N VAL A 533 18.17 -15.37 30.32
CA VAL A 533 17.01 -14.49 30.43
C VAL A 533 17.24 -13.26 29.54
N THR A 534 16.35 -13.02 28.59
CA THR A 534 16.49 -11.94 27.61
C THR A 534 15.17 -11.20 27.44
N ARG A 535 15.20 -9.87 27.44
CA ARG A 535 14.02 -9.07 27.07
C ARG A 535 13.94 -8.99 25.55
N LEU A 536 12.74 -9.14 24.98
CA LEU A 536 12.57 -9.11 23.52
C LEU A 536 12.94 -7.75 22.91
N SER A 537 12.85 -6.66 23.69
CA SER A 537 13.31 -5.33 23.27
C SER A 537 14.84 -5.21 23.17
N ASP A 538 15.60 -6.13 23.76
CA ASP A 538 17.06 -6.24 23.64
C ASP A 538 17.50 -7.27 22.57
N ALA A 539 16.56 -7.97 21.95
CA ALA A 539 16.83 -9.02 20.98
C ALA A 539 16.47 -8.59 19.55
N ASP A 540 17.20 -9.15 18.58
CA ASP A 540 16.87 -9.01 17.16
C ASP A 540 15.67 -9.90 16.81
N TRP A 541 14.63 -9.30 16.26
CA TRP A 541 13.58 -10.06 15.58
C TRP A 541 14.09 -10.50 14.21
N ALA A 542 13.61 -11.65 13.75
CA ALA A 542 13.85 -12.17 12.42
C ALA A 542 13.09 -11.38 11.34
N TRP A 543 11.88 -10.92 11.67
CA TRP A 543 11.02 -10.19 10.75
C TRP A 543 9.97 -9.42 11.56
N ALA A 544 9.52 -8.29 11.03
CA ALA A 544 8.43 -7.51 11.62
C ALA A 544 7.58 -6.85 10.54
N SER A 545 6.29 -6.72 10.80
CA SER A 545 5.35 -5.83 10.14
C SER A 545 4.61 -5.05 11.22
N ASN A 546 4.36 -3.77 10.98
CA ASN A 546 3.69 -2.88 11.94
C ASN A 546 2.68 -1.99 11.20
N GLY A 547 1.52 -1.77 11.81
CA GLY A 547 0.38 -1.10 11.19
C GLY A 547 0.59 0.38 10.91
N TYR A 548 1.39 1.03 11.75
CA TYR A 548 1.70 2.45 11.67
C TYR A 548 3.04 2.72 12.33
N GLY A 549 3.92 3.45 11.64
CA GLY A 549 5.28 3.69 12.11
C GLY A 549 6.11 2.41 12.33
N PRO A 550 7.35 2.55 12.80
CA PRO A 550 8.17 1.40 13.16
C PRO A 550 7.75 0.76 14.49
N VAL A 551 8.18 -0.48 14.71
CA VAL A 551 8.15 -1.06 16.06
C VAL A 551 9.20 -0.36 16.91
N GLU A 552 8.77 0.15 18.05
CA GLU A 552 9.60 0.91 18.97
C GLU A 552 10.13 0.02 20.10
N ARG A 553 11.37 0.28 20.52
CA ARG A 553 12.03 -0.44 21.61
C ARG A 553 12.03 0.44 22.86
N ASP A 554 11.50 -0.11 23.95
CA ASP A 554 11.43 0.53 25.28
C ASP A 554 10.68 1.86 25.31
N MET A 555 9.81 2.08 24.33
CA MET A 555 8.88 3.21 24.23
C MET A 555 7.66 2.77 23.41
N SER A 556 6.54 3.48 23.58
CA SER A 556 5.31 3.29 22.82
C SER A 556 5.53 3.56 21.32
N ASN A 557 4.59 3.14 20.48
CA ASN A 557 4.55 3.59 19.09
C ASN A 557 3.95 5.02 19.05
N GLY A 558 4.79 6.03 18.89
CA GLY A 558 4.37 7.45 19.01
C GLY A 558 3.80 8.04 17.72
N GLY A 559 4.16 7.49 16.57
CA GLY A 559 3.88 8.12 15.29
C GLY A 559 4.50 7.41 14.11
N ALA A 560 4.63 8.13 13.01
CA ALA A 560 5.23 7.61 11.79
C ALA A 560 6.77 7.54 11.86
N LYS A 561 7.41 8.27 12.78
CA LYS A 561 8.88 8.38 12.84
C LYS A 561 9.44 7.44 13.90
N GLY A 562 10.63 6.91 13.65
CA GLY A 562 11.37 6.16 14.67
C GLY A 562 11.76 7.05 15.85
N GLY A 563 11.59 6.54 17.07
CA GLY A 563 11.98 7.20 18.31
C GLY A 563 11.09 8.37 18.70
N ASP A 564 9.83 8.40 18.25
CA ASP A 564 8.86 9.46 18.58
C ASP A 564 7.89 9.09 19.73
N GLY A 565 8.03 7.88 20.27
CA GLY A 565 7.24 7.34 21.37
C GLY A 565 7.54 7.92 22.75
N ARG A 566 6.55 7.83 23.64
CA ARG A 566 6.67 8.07 25.09
C ARG A 566 7.04 6.78 25.83
N PRO A 567 7.33 6.85 27.14
CA PRO A 567 7.47 5.63 27.93
C PRO A 567 6.21 4.75 27.82
N LEU A 568 6.41 3.45 27.59
CA LEU A 568 5.36 2.44 27.54
C LEU A 568 4.49 2.55 28.80
N THR A 569 3.22 2.87 28.63
CA THR A 569 2.33 3.11 29.77
C THR A 569 0.97 2.48 29.51
N VAL A 570 0.59 1.50 30.31
CA VAL A 570 -0.72 0.85 30.20
C VAL A 570 -1.55 1.18 31.43
N ASN A 571 -2.64 1.93 31.25
CA ASN A 571 -3.57 2.31 32.30
C ASN A 571 -2.85 2.93 33.52
N GLY A 572 -1.93 3.85 33.26
CA GLY A 572 -1.13 4.57 34.24
C GLY A 572 0.09 3.82 34.80
N VAL A 573 0.31 2.55 34.43
CA VAL A 573 1.49 1.79 34.85
C VAL A 573 2.59 1.94 33.80
N VAL A 574 3.71 2.54 34.20
CA VAL A 574 4.86 2.79 33.32
C VAL A 574 5.81 1.60 33.33
N TYR A 575 6.21 1.14 32.14
CA TYR A 575 7.15 0.05 31.94
C TYR A 575 8.45 0.57 31.32
N PRO A 576 9.63 0.28 31.93
CA PRO A 576 10.91 0.76 31.43
C PRO A 576 11.43 -0.02 30.21
N LYS A 577 10.87 -1.22 29.97
CA LYS A 577 11.30 -2.11 28.90
C LYS A 577 10.10 -2.72 28.20
N GLY A 578 10.19 -2.85 26.88
CA GLY A 578 9.14 -3.48 26.09
C GLY A 578 9.18 -3.10 24.62
N LEU A 579 8.12 -3.47 23.90
CA LEU A 579 7.96 -3.15 22.49
C LEU A 579 6.66 -2.35 22.31
N GLY A 580 6.79 -1.14 21.81
CA GLY A 580 5.65 -0.32 21.38
C GLY A 580 5.33 -0.63 19.93
N THR A 581 4.11 -1.08 19.68
CA THR A 581 3.67 -1.52 18.35
C THR A 581 2.33 -0.90 17.99
N HIS A 582 1.92 -1.04 16.73
CA HIS A 582 0.62 -0.57 16.27
C HIS A 582 -0.05 -1.63 15.40
N ALA A 583 -1.29 -1.98 15.71
CA ALA A 583 -2.01 -3.01 14.97
C ALA A 583 -2.38 -2.55 13.54
N PRO A 584 -2.45 -3.49 12.56
CA PRO A 584 -2.01 -4.87 12.67
C PRO A 584 -0.49 -4.97 12.76
N VAL A 585 0.01 -5.78 13.69
CA VAL A 585 1.44 -6.02 13.92
C VAL A 585 1.73 -7.51 13.92
N GLU A 586 2.88 -7.89 13.38
CA GLU A 586 3.45 -9.20 13.60
C GLU A 586 4.98 -9.09 13.76
N LEU A 587 5.51 -9.64 14.85
CA LEU A 587 6.94 -9.79 15.11
C LEU A 587 7.31 -11.26 15.15
N VAL A 588 8.35 -11.66 14.44
CA VAL A 588 8.86 -13.04 14.43
C VAL A 588 10.25 -13.07 15.06
N TYR A 589 10.47 -13.90 16.08
CA TYR A 589 11.79 -14.16 16.67
C TYR A 589 12.24 -15.58 16.39
N TYR A 590 13.53 -15.77 16.11
CA TYR A 590 14.12 -17.10 15.96
C TYR A 590 14.72 -17.61 17.29
N LEU A 591 14.06 -18.60 17.87
CA LEU A 591 14.41 -19.22 19.16
C LEU A 591 15.42 -20.36 19.01
N GLY A 592 15.44 -21.02 17.85
CA GLY A 592 16.31 -22.17 17.57
C GLY A 592 16.04 -23.41 18.44
N GLY A 593 14.87 -23.53 19.08
CA GLY A 593 14.52 -24.67 19.93
C GLY A 593 15.09 -24.60 21.35
N ARG A 594 15.71 -23.48 21.74
CA ARG A 594 16.45 -23.34 23.00
C ARG A 594 15.64 -22.71 24.13
N CYS A 595 14.54 -22.06 23.79
CA CYS A 595 13.73 -21.30 24.74
C CYS A 595 12.66 -22.18 25.38
N THR A 596 12.32 -21.89 26.63
CA THR A 596 11.37 -22.67 27.43
C THR A 596 10.10 -21.88 27.73
N GLY A 597 10.18 -20.54 27.81
CA GLY A 597 9.00 -19.73 28.03
C GLY A 597 9.18 -18.26 27.71
N LEU A 598 8.05 -17.58 27.56
CA LEU A 598 7.91 -16.13 27.48
C LEU A 598 6.91 -15.68 28.55
N THR A 599 7.20 -14.56 29.20
CA THR A 599 6.24 -13.79 30.02
C THR A 599 6.22 -12.35 29.53
N THR A 600 5.06 -11.71 29.52
CA THR A 600 4.91 -10.30 29.16
C THR A 600 3.60 -9.78 29.74
N ASP A 601 3.54 -8.50 30.06
CA ASP A 601 2.28 -7.81 30.23
C ASP A 601 1.86 -7.23 28.87
N VAL A 602 0.55 -7.17 28.58
CA VAL A 602 0.05 -6.60 27.32
C VAL A 602 -1.13 -5.67 27.57
N GLY A 603 -1.15 -4.53 26.89
CA GLY A 603 -2.29 -3.62 26.88
C GLY A 603 -2.22 -2.60 25.75
N VAL A 604 -3.22 -1.71 25.73
CA VAL A 604 -3.22 -0.55 24.85
C VAL A 604 -2.49 0.59 25.56
N ASP A 605 -1.57 1.25 24.85
CA ASP A 605 -0.76 2.34 25.40
C ASP A 605 -1.58 3.62 25.67
N ASP A 606 -1.19 4.36 26.71
CA ASP A 606 -1.84 5.60 27.16
C ASP A 606 -1.52 6.81 26.27
N GLU A 607 -0.58 6.71 25.31
CA GLU A 607 -0.27 7.77 24.36
C GLU A 607 -1.38 7.91 23.31
N ARG A 608 -2.42 8.67 23.67
CA ARG A 608 -3.59 8.96 22.84
C ARG A 608 -4.13 10.37 23.06
N ASP A 609 -4.99 10.84 22.15
CA ASP A 609 -5.73 12.08 22.37
C ASP A 609 -6.89 11.83 23.35
N PRO A 610 -6.91 12.50 24.52
CA PRO A 610 -7.98 12.33 25.50
C PRO A 610 -9.37 12.73 24.97
N ARG A 611 -9.45 13.48 23.87
CA ARG A 611 -10.70 13.87 23.20
C ARG A 611 -11.32 12.76 22.37
N GLU A 612 -10.61 11.65 22.14
CA GLU A 612 -11.09 10.48 21.40
C GLU A 612 -11.16 9.24 22.35
N PRO A 613 -12.14 9.18 23.28
CA PRO A 613 -12.19 8.17 24.35
C PRO A 613 -12.69 6.78 23.96
N GLU A 614 -13.10 6.61 22.71
CA GLU A 614 -13.70 5.37 22.20
C GLU A 614 -12.83 4.67 21.14
N GLN A 615 -11.64 5.20 20.86
CA GLN A 615 -10.70 4.64 19.88
C GLN A 615 -9.60 3.83 20.58
N GLY A 616 -9.03 2.87 19.87
CA GLY A 616 -7.91 2.05 20.30
C GLY A 616 -8.42 0.74 20.90
N THR A 617 -8.70 -0.23 20.04
CA THR A 617 -9.07 -1.58 20.46
C THR A 617 -8.25 -2.61 19.74
N VAL A 618 -7.66 -3.53 20.50
CA VAL A 618 -6.66 -4.46 19.96
C VAL A 618 -6.85 -5.86 20.53
N THR A 619 -6.40 -6.86 19.80
CA THR A 619 -6.08 -8.17 20.38
C THR A 619 -4.59 -8.43 20.26
N ALA A 620 -4.06 -9.26 21.14
CA ALA A 620 -2.66 -9.65 21.15
C ALA A 620 -2.54 -11.14 21.40
N GLU A 621 -1.77 -11.81 20.55
CA GLU A 621 -1.61 -13.25 20.54
C GLU A 621 -0.13 -13.63 20.53
N ILE A 622 0.19 -14.71 21.25
CA ILE A 622 1.53 -15.30 21.29
C ILE A 622 1.45 -16.67 20.61
N TRP A 623 2.26 -16.87 19.57
CA TRP A 623 2.31 -18.13 18.82
C TRP A 623 3.71 -18.76 18.87
N ALA A 624 3.75 -20.09 18.90
CA ALA A 624 4.98 -20.87 18.85
C ALA A 624 4.89 -21.94 17.75
N ASP A 625 5.73 -21.84 16.71
CA ASP A 625 5.74 -22.73 15.52
C ASP A 625 4.33 -22.97 14.92
N GLY A 626 3.50 -21.93 14.84
CA GLY A 626 2.15 -22.00 14.29
C GLY A 626 1.06 -22.40 15.30
N VAL A 627 1.40 -22.69 16.55
CA VAL A 627 0.43 -22.99 17.61
C VAL A 627 0.21 -21.76 18.49
N LYS A 628 -1.04 -21.28 18.59
CA LYS A 628 -1.40 -20.20 19.52
C LYS A 628 -1.24 -20.70 20.96
N ARG A 629 -0.46 -19.96 21.75
CA ARG A 629 -0.11 -20.28 23.14
C ARG A 629 -0.81 -19.37 24.13
N ALA A 630 -1.03 -18.12 23.77
CA ALA A 630 -1.78 -17.16 24.57
C ALA A 630 -2.53 -16.19 23.67
N ASP A 631 -3.61 -15.63 24.21
CA ASP A 631 -4.53 -14.71 23.55
C ASP A 631 -5.04 -13.74 24.61
N SER A 632 -4.89 -12.45 24.39
CA SER A 632 -5.38 -11.44 25.32
C SER A 632 -6.90 -11.26 25.20
N GLY A 633 -7.54 -11.68 24.10
CA GLY A 633 -8.85 -11.20 23.70
C GLY A 633 -8.85 -9.70 23.40
N LEU A 634 -10.03 -9.11 23.19
CA LEU A 634 -10.13 -7.66 22.95
C LEU A 634 -9.69 -6.87 24.19
N ARG A 635 -8.78 -5.92 23.98
CA ARG A 635 -8.26 -4.97 24.96
C ARG A 635 -8.55 -3.55 24.50
N THR A 636 -8.78 -2.67 25.47
CA THR A 636 -8.98 -1.24 25.29
C THR A 636 -7.99 -0.47 26.18
N TRP A 637 -7.81 0.82 25.91
CA TRP A 637 -6.98 1.69 26.76
C TRP A 637 -7.45 1.77 28.23
N ARG A 638 -8.69 1.37 28.54
CA ARG A 638 -9.23 1.38 29.92
C ARG A 638 -8.88 0.13 30.70
N ASP A 639 -8.49 -0.94 30.01
CA ASP A 639 -8.17 -2.20 30.65
C ASP A 639 -6.79 -2.11 31.32
N PRO A 640 -6.59 -2.67 32.52
CA PRO A 640 -5.26 -2.84 33.07
C PRO A 640 -4.43 -3.76 32.17
N ALA A 641 -3.10 -3.64 32.27
CA ALA A 641 -2.19 -4.55 31.61
C ALA A 641 -2.51 -6.01 31.98
N LEU A 642 -2.58 -6.88 30.98
CA LEU A 642 -2.87 -8.30 31.14
C LEU A 642 -1.57 -9.11 31.16
N PRO A 643 -1.23 -9.78 32.27
CA PRO A 643 -0.10 -10.70 32.30
C PRO A 643 -0.37 -11.92 31.43
N MET A 644 0.55 -12.20 30.52
CA MET A 644 0.50 -13.31 29.59
C MET A 644 1.77 -14.16 29.70
N SER A 645 1.63 -15.47 29.48
CA SER A 645 2.76 -16.38 29.43
C SER A 645 2.56 -17.46 28.37
N ALA A 646 3.65 -17.97 27.83
CA ALA A 646 3.64 -19.02 26.81
C ALA A 646 4.74 -20.06 27.06
N ASP A 647 4.40 -21.35 26.94
CA ASP A 647 5.37 -22.44 26.87
C ASP A 647 5.99 -22.52 25.47
N LEU A 648 7.31 -22.38 25.41
CA LEU A 648 8.09 -22.34 24.17
C LEU A 648 8.99 -23.56 24.00
N ARG A 649 8.86 -24.60 24.85
CA ARG A 649 9.74 -25.77 24.80
C ARG A 649 9.73 -26.43 23.43
N GLY A 650 10.91 -26.50 22.81
CA GLY A 650 11.12 -27.09 21.49
C GLY A 650 10.73 -26.19 20.32
N ALA A 651 10.13 -25.02 20.58
CA ALA A 651 9.71 -24.09 19.54
C ALA A 651 10.91 -23.43 18.87
N ARG A 652 10.87 -23.30 17.55
CA ARG A 652 11.90 -22.64 16.74
C ARG A 652 11.60 -21.18 16.51
N TYR A 653 10.34 -20.82 16.39
CA TYR A 653 9.89 -19.46 16.16
C TYR A 653 8.86 -19.05 17.21
N LEU A 654 9.00 -17.81 17.66
CA LEU A 654 8.01 -17.07 18.43
C LEU A 654 7.39 -16.04 17.50
N ARG A 655 6.07 -15.90 17.51
CA ARG A 655 5.38 -14.77 16.88
C ARG A 655 4.57 -14.01 17.91
N LEU A 656 4.72 -12.69 17.92
CA LEU A 656 3.83 -11.77 18.62
C LEU A 656 2.94 -11.15 17.56
N VAL A 657 1.63 -11.38 17.64
CA VAL A 657 0.65 -10.93 16.64
C VAL A 657 -0.33 -10.01 17.34
N GLY A 658 -0.59 -8.85 16.75
CA GLY A 658 -1.61 -7.94 17.21
C GLY A 658 -2.56 -7.55 16.08
N THR A 659 -3.86 -7.54 16.35
CA THR A 659 -4.88 -7.12 15.38
C THR A 659 -5.73 -6.00 15.95
N GLY A 660 -6.18 -5.09 15.07
CA GLY A 660 -7.19 -4.10 15.44
C GLY A 660 -8.53 -4.76 15.74
N GLY A 661 -9.33 -4.09 16.55
CA GLY A 661 -10.69 -4.48 16.88
C GLY A 661 -11.71 -3.91 15.89
N PRO A 662 -12.99 -3.83 16.28
CA PRO A 662 -14.07 -3.40 15.38
C PRO A 662 -14.14 -1.88 15.15
N ASP A 663 -13.33 -1.09 15.83
CA ASP A 663 -13.27 0.37 15.68
C ASP A 663 -12.34 0.81 14.54
N THR A 664 -11.86 2.05 14.58
CA THR A 664 -10.88 2.52 13.59
C THR A 664 -9.49 2.12 14.02
N THR A 665 -8.51 2.17 13.11
CA THR A 665 -7.11 1.89 13.44
C THR A 665 -6.45 3.01 14.26
N ARG A 666 -7.20 3.96 14.84
CA ARG A 666 -6.61 5.04 15.63
C ARG A 666 -6.27 4.54 17.02
N TYR A 667 -5.03 4.78 17.44
CA TYR A 667 -4.54 4.41 18.77
C TYR A 667 -4.62 2.90 19.04
N ASP A 668 -4.54 2.06 18.01
CA ASP A 668 -4.34 0.61 18.15
C ASP A 668 -2.89 0.29 18.55
N ARG A 669 -2.38 1.04 19.54
CA ARG A 669 -1.00 0.98 20.02
C ARG A 669 -0.90 -0.12 21.06
N ILE A 670 -0.26 -1.23 20.70
CA ILE A 670 -0.09 -2.37 21.58
C ILE A 670 1.27 -2.28 22.24
N ASP A 671 1.26 -2.29 23.57
CA ASP A 671 2.46 -2.41 24.39
C ASP A 671 2.66 -3.86 24.78
N TRP A 672 3.77 -4.43 24.33
CA TRP A 672 4.31 -5.69 24.86
C TRP A 672 5.29 -5.31 25.98
N ALA A 673 4.77 -5.17 27.19
CA ALA A 673 5.46 -4.63 28.35
C ALA A 673 6.25 -5.72 29.10
N GLU A 674 7.52 -5.43 29.40
CA GLU A 674 8.48 -6.37 30.02
C GLU A 674 8.47 -7.80 29.39
N PRO A 675 8.60 -7.95 28.06
CA PRO A 675 8.53 -9.24 27.40
C PRO A 675 9.82 -10.03 27.61
N VAL A 676 9.82 -10.95 28.56
CA VAL A 676 10.99 -11.72 29.01
C VAL A 676 10.95 -13.14 28.50
N LEU A 677 11.97 -13.48 27.71
CA LEU A 677 12.24 -14.80 27.19
C LEU A 677 13.21 -15.55 28.11
N THR A 678 12.93 -16.83 28.38
CA THR A 678 13.85 -17.73 29.10
C THR A 678 14.37 -18.79 28.14
N CYS A 679 15.70 -18.84 27.95
CA CYS A 679 16.37 -19.79 27.07
C CYS A 679 17.51 -20.52 27.76
N ARG A 680 17.70 -21.79 27.39
CA ARG A 680 18.77 -22.62 27.92
C ARG A 680 20.13 -22.04 27.54
N THR A 681 21.00 -21.87 28.53
CA THR A 681 22.45 -21.75 28.30
C THR A 681 22.92 -23.10 27.79
N GLY A 682 23.59 -23.11 26.64
CA GLY A 682 23.99 -24.34 25.93
C GLY A 682 24.85 -25.29 26.75
#